data_AF-A0A373BQR8-F1
#
_entry.id   AF-A0A373BQR8-F1
#
_cell.length_a   1.000
_cell.length_b   1.000
_cell.length_c   1.000
_cell.angle_alpha   90.00
_cell.angle_beta   90.00
_cell.angle_gamma   90.00
#
_symmetry.space_group_name_H-M   'P 1'
#
loop_
_entity.id
_entity.type
_entity.pdbx_description
1 polymer ?
#
loop_
_entity_poly.entity_id
_entity_poly.type
_entity_poly.pdbx_seq_one_letter_code
_entity_poly.pdbx_strand_id
1 'polypeptide(L)'
;MPETNETYQPMTFDAIRIGLASSEKILEWSHGEVKKPETINYRTLKPEKDGLYCERIFGPTKDWECHCGKYKKIRYKGVICDRCGVEVTKSSVRRERIGHIALAAPVSHIWYFKGIPSRMGLILDISPRVLEKVLYFASYIVLDAGNTGLQLKQVLSEKEYRDAVEKYGYGTFRVGMGAEAVQELLKNIDLDKDSEELRKALQEASGQKRARIIKRLEVVDAFRSSGNRPEWMIMNVIPVIPPDIRPMVQLDGGRFATSDLNDLYRRIINRNNRLARLLELGAPDIIVRNEKRMLQEAVDALIDNGRRGRPVTGPGNRALKSLSDMLKGKQGRFRQNLLGKRVDYSGRSVIVVGPELKIYQCGLPKEMAIELFKPFVMKELVANGTAHNIKNAKKMVERLQTEVWDVLEDVIKEHPVMLNRAPTLHRLGIQAFEPILVEGKAIKLHPLVCTAFNADFDGDQMAVHLPLTMEAQAECRFLLLSPNNLLKPSDGGPVAVPSQDMVLGIYYLTQERPGAKGEGMFFKSPNEALLAYENGAVTLHARIKVRVTKTLPDGRTMSGIVDTTVGRILFNEIIPQDLGFVDRTIPGNELKPEIDFLVKKKQLKQILEKVINTHGAIQTAITLDDIKAIGYKYSTRAAMTVSISDMTVPATKKQLLADAEATVDRIAKNFRRGLITEEERYKEVIDVWKATDDQLTHDLLTGLDKYNNIFMMADSGARGSDKQIKQLAGMRGLMADTTGHTIELPIKSNFREGLDVLEYFISAHGARKGMSDTALRTADSGYLTRRLVDVSQDLIIRETDCCESKGTIPYMEIEGFTDGKETIETLQERLTGRYIAETITDPDTGEVVVKANHMCTPKRAAAVIKVLEKLGRNTVKIRTVLTCKCHIGVCSKCYGANMATGQPVQVGEAVGIIAAQSIGEPGTQLTMRTFHSGGVAGGDITQGLPRVEELFEARRPKGLAIIAEFGGVVTIKDTKKKREIIVTDQETGNSKTYLIPYGSRIKVADGQVLEAGDVLTEGSINPHDLLKVKGVRAVQDYMIREVQRVYRLQGVEINDKHIEMIVRQMLKKIRVEESGDSDVLPGVSMDVLDFNEMNEELIAAGKQPAEGKQVMLGITKASLATDSFLSAASFQETTKVLTEAAINGKVDHLIGLKENVIIGKLIPAGTGMKRYRNIKLSTGEIEEKKPEQEAPVAEEPQEETDAPLEEADKIILNEDDTQDVDE
;
A
#
# COMPACT_ATOMS: atom_id res chain seq x y z
N MET A 1 31.58 40.82 18.83
CA MET A 1 30.20 40.33 18.66
C MET A 1 30.27 38.85 18.29
N PRO A 2 29.84 37.91 19.14
CA PRO A 2 29.73 36.51 18.73
C PRO A 2 28.34 36.27 18.13
N GLU A 3 28.32 35.93 16.84
CA GLU A 3 27.17 35.41 16.12
C GLU A 3 26.85 34.00 16.61
N THR A 4 25.95 33.86 17.58
CA THR A 4 25.31 32.57 17.85
C THR A 4 24.24 32.32 16.79
N ASN A 5 24.65 31.87 15.61
CA ASN A 5 23.82 31.05 14.73
C ASN A 5 23.71 29.65 15.35
N GLU A 6 22.90 29.53 16.40
CA GLU A 6 22.33 28.23 16.77
C GLU A 6 21.24 27.89 15.75
N THR A 7 21.67 27.52 14.55
CA THR A 7 20.88 26.69 13.65
C THR A 7 20.46 25.46 14.45
N TYR A 8 19.15 25.26 14.56
CA TYR A 8 18.51 24.10 15.18
C TYR A 8 19.18 22.82 14.66
N GLN A 9 20.09 22.22 15.44
CA GLN A 9 20.62 20.90 15.13
C GLN A 9 19.50 19.91 15.42
N PRO A 10 18.97 19.19 14.42
CA PRO A 10 17.97 18.16 14.68
C PRO A 10 18.60 17.11 15.58
N MET A 11 18.01 16.88 16.77
CA MET A 11 18.44 15.79 17.64
C MET A 11 18.42 14.48 16.85
N THR A 12 19.59 13.85 16.67
CA THR A 12 19.69 12.55 16.03
C THR A 12 19.36 11.48 17.08
N PHE A 13 18.15 10.89 17.00
CA PHE A 13 17.72 9.80 17.88
C PHE A 13 17.49 8.51 17.07
N ASP A 14 17.89 7.33 17.54
CA ASP A 14 17.73 6.09 16.77
C ASP A 14 16.46 5.29 17.12
N ALA A 15 15.83 5.57 18.26
CA ALA A 15 14.64 4.86 18.73
C ALA A 15 13.67 5.80 19.47
N ILE A 16 12.41 5.37 19.58
CA ILE A 16 11.37 6.07 20.35
C ILE A 16 10.80 5.12 21.40
N ARG A 17 10.78 5.55 22.67
CA ARG A 17 10.14 4.81 23.76
C ARG A 17 8.79 5.43 24.11
N ILE A 18 7.81 4.59 24.41
CA ILE A 18 6.53 5.00 25.00
C ILE A 18 6.37 4.36 26.38
N GLY A 19 5.83 5.11 27.34
CA GLY A 19 5.63 4.66 28.72
C GLY A 19 4.52 5.45 29.42
N LEU A 20 4.16 5.04 30.63
CA LEU A 20 3.24 5.79 31.47
C LEU A 20 3.94 7.02 32.07
N ALA A 21 3.26 8.16 32.08
CA ALA A 21 3.78 9.38 32.70
C ALA A 21 3.38 9.42 34.18
N SER A 22 4.36 9.51 35.07
CA SER A 22 4.12 9.76 36.49
C SER A 22 3.64 11.20 36.72
N SER A 23 2.98 11.47 37.85
CA SER A 23 2.56 12.83 38.19
C SER A 23 3.76 13.79 38.31
N GLU A 24 4.90 13.30 38.82
CA GLU A 24 6.16 14.05 38.90
C GLU A 24 6.70 14.40 37.52
N LYS A 25 6.67 13.44 36.57
CA LYS A 25 7.12 13.68 35.19
C LYS A 25 6.26 14.72 34.48
N ILE A 26 4.94 14.70 34.72
CA ILE A 26 4.02 15.71 34.17
C ILE A 26 4.33 17.11 34.71
N LEU A 27 4.71 17.21 36.00
CA LEU A 27 5.13 18.48 36.60
C LEU A 27 6.47 18.96 36.04
N GLU A 28 7.42 18.05 35.78
CA GLU A 28 8.72 18.35 35.15
C GLU A 28 8.55 18.94 33.74
N TRP A 29 7.57 18.47 32.97
CA TRP A 29 7.25 19.03 31.64
C TRP A 29 6.56 20.39 31.70
N SER A 30 6.02 20.77 32.85
CA SER A 30 5.16 21.94 32.94
C SER A 30 5.94 23.20 33.25
N HIS A 31 5.66 24.26 32.49
CA HIS A 31 6.18 25.60 32.74
C HIS A 31 5.27 26.45 33.65
N GLY A 32 4.14 25.91 34.12
CA GLY A 32 3.25 26.60 35.04
C GLY A 32 1.86 25.97 35.17
N GLU A 33 1.21 26.29 36.29
CA GLU A 33 -0.12 25.81 36.64
C GLU A 33 -1.21 26.73 36.07
N VAL A 34 -2.21 26.14 35.40
CA VAL A 34 -3.41 26.83 34.91
C VAL A 34 -4.49 26.79 35.98
N LYS A 35 -4.74 27.92 36.63
CA LYS A 35 -5.72 28.02 37.73
C LYS A 35 -7.09 28.47 37.29
N LYS A 36 -7.16 29.30 36.24
CA LYS A 36 -8.41 29.94 35.85
C LYS A 36 -8.91 29.49 34.46
N PRO A 37 -10.24 29.42 34.26
CA PRO A 37 -10.85 28.95 33.02
C PRO A 37 -10.81 29.98 31.88
N GLU A 38 -10.49 31.24 32.15
CA GLU A 38 -10.55 32.31 31.16
C GLU A 38 -9.47 32.13 30.08
N THR A 39 -9.78 32.59 28.87
CA THR A 39 -8.88 32.49 27.71
C THR A 39 -8.22 33.83 27.43
N ILE A 40 -8.97 34.74 26.84
CA ILE A 40 -8.56 36.11 26.51
C ILE A 40 -9.57 37.09 27.11
N ASN A 41 -9.11 38.29 27.38
CA ASN A 41 -9.97 39.38 27.81
C ASN A 41 -10.76 39.90 26.61
N TYR A 42 -12.10 39.91 26.69
CA TYR A 42 -12.95 40.32 25.56
C TYR A 42 -12.79 41.80 25.16
N ARG A 43 -12.30 42.67 26.06
CA ARG A 43 -12.11 44.11 25.79
C ARG A 43 -10.75 44.38 25.16
N THR A 44 -9.69 43.81 25.72
CA THR A 44 -8.31 44.08 25.30
C THR A 44 -7.79 43.09 24.27
N LEU A 45 -8.49 41.97 24.06
CA LEU A 45 -8.10 40.83 23.24
C LEU A 45 -6.75 40.21 23.65
N LYS A 46 -6.26 40.54 24.85
CA LYS A 46 -5.01 40.02 25.40
C LYS A 46 -5.25 38.76 26.23
N PRO A 47 -4.28 37.83 26.31
CA PRO A 47 -4.38 36.66 27.17
C PRO A 47 -4.52 37.01 28.65
N GLU A 48 -5.38 36.28 29.35
CA GLU A 48 -5.60 36.47 30.78
C GLU A 48 -4.49 35.84 31.65
N LYS A 49 -4.27 36.42 32.83
CA LYS A 49 -3.28 35.90 33.79
C LYS A 49 -3.80 34.60 34.42
N ASP A 50 -2.95 33.57 34.43
CA ASP A 50 -3.24 32.21 34.92
C ASP A 50 -4.37 31.48 34.19
N GLY A 51 -4.79 32.01 33.03
CA GLY A 51 -5.77 31.42 32.13
C GLY A 51 -5.16 30.46 31.12
N LEU A 52 -6.01 29.90 30.26
CA LEU A 52 -5.64 28.91 29.24
C LEU A 52 -4.67 29.43 28.16
N TYR A 53 -4.49 30.75 28.03
CA TYR A 53 -3.57 31.36 27.05
C TYR A 53 -2.44 32.17 27.70
N CYS A 54 -2.29 32.08 29.02
CA CYS A 54 -1.40 32.92 29.82
C CYS A 54 0.03 33.01 29.24
N GLU A 55 0.50 34.22 29.00
CA GLU A 55 1.85 34.46 28.45
C GLU A 55 2.97 34.09 29.43
N ARG A 56 2.70 34.10 30.73
CA ARG A 56 3.66 33.68 31.75
C ARG A 56 3.99 32.19 31.65
N ILE A 57 2.97 31.37 31.37
CA ILE A 57 3.09 29.90 31.32
C ILE A 57 3.60 29.48 29.94
N PHE A 58 2.96 29.96 28.88
CA PHE A 58 3.20 29.47 27.52
C PHE A 58 4.23 30.29 26.74
N GLY A 59 4.60 31.48 27.20
CA GLY A 59 5.51 32.40 26.50
C GLY A 59 4.81 33.58 25.83
N PRO A 60 5.56 34.54 25.26
CA PRO A 60 5.02 35.81 24.76
C PRO A 60 4.25 35.66 23.44
N THR A 61 3.21 36.49 23.22
CA THR A 61 2.43 36.48 21.97
C THR A 61 3.15 37.15 20.79
N LYS A 62 4.09 38.04 21.07
CA LYS A 62 4.92 38.74 20.09
C LYS A 62 6.39 38.42 20.32
N ASP A 63 7.15 38.38 19.24
CA ASP A 63 8.58 38.10 19.31
C ASP A 63 9.33 39.19 20.08
N TRP A 64 10.12 38.78 21.08
CA TRP A 64 10.98 39.67 21.86
C TRP A 64 10.22 40.80 22.58
N GLU A 65 8.95 40.59 22.93
CA GLU A 65 8.13 41.57 23.66
C GLU A 65 7.38 40.89 24.82
N CYS A 66 7.49 41.47 26.02
CA CYS A 66 6.70 41.01 27.18
C CYS A 66 5.27 41.58 27.17
N HIS A 67 4.34 40.94 27.89
CA HIS A 67 2.91 41.31 27.94
C HIS A 67 2.62 42.80 28.20
N CYS A 68 3.34 43.39 29.15
CA CYS A 68 3.15 44.79 29.56
C CYS A 68 3.89 45.79 28.67
N GLY A 69 4.75 45.32 27.76
CA GLY A 69 5.54 46.16 26.87
C GLY A 69 6.71 46.89 27.52
N LYS A 70 7.07 46.59 28.78
CA LYS A 70 8.23 47.19 29.47
C LYS A 70 9.55 46.81 28.78
N TYR A 71 9.74 45.51 28.55
CA TYR A 71 10.88 44.98 27.81
C TYR A 71 10.43 44.65 26.38
N LYS A 72 11.09 45.29 25.41
CA LYS A 72 10.90 45.12 23.96
C LYS A 72 12.26 45.06 23.26
N LYS A 73 12.30 44.37 22.12
CA LYS A 73 13.49 44.16 21.27
C LYS A 73 14.40 43.04 21.79
N ILE A 74 15.22 42.52 20.87
CA ILE A 74 16.09 41.35 21.09
C ILE A 74 17.15 41.55 22.19
N ARG A 75 17.48 42.79 22.54
CA ARG A 75 18.46 43.13 23.59
C ARG A 75 18.11 42.58 24.98
N TYR A 76 16.83 42.31 25.23
CA TYR A 76 16.34 41.75 26.50
C TYR A 76 16.06 40.24 26.41
N LYS A 77 16.65 39.54 25.43
CA LYS A 77 16.51 38.08 25.27
C LYS A 77 16.76 37.36 26.60
N GLY A 78 15.82 36.51 27.00
CA GLY A 78 15.90 35.70 28.22
C GLY A 78 15.56 36.43 29.52
N VAL A 79 15.33 37.74 29.49
CA VAL A 79 14.93 38.50 30.69
C VAL A 79 13.47 38.20 31.04
N ILE A 80 13.23 37.78 32.29
CA ILE A 80 11.88 37.64 32.85
C ILE A 80 11.42 39.01 33.35
N CYS A 81 10.31 39.49 32.82
CA CYS A 81 9.78 40.79 33.19
C CYS A 81 9.32 40.82 34.66
N ASP A 82 9.84 41.75 35.45
CA ASP A 82 9.48 41.99 36.85
C ASP A 82 8.00 42.39 37.03
N ARG A 83 7.40 43.08 36.05
CA ARG A 83 6.00 43.55 36.13
C ARG A 83 4.98 42.46 35.78
N CYS A 84 5.23 41.67 34.74
CA CYS A 84 4.25 40.69 34.24
C CYS A 84 4.68 39.23 34.36
N GLY A 85 5.93 38.96 34.73
CA GLY A 85 6.49 37.61 34.86
C GLY A 85 6.69 36.88 33.52
N VAL A 86 6.55 37.58 32.39
CA VAL A 86 6.70 36.98 31.06
C VAL A 86 8.15 37.07 30.63
N GLU A 87 8.69 35.94 30.18
CA GLU A 87 10.02 35.83 29.60
C GLU A 87 10.05 36.40 28.18
N VAL A 88 11.04 37.23 27.89
CA VAL A 88 11.24 37.83 26.56
C VAL A 88 11.99 36.83 25.66
N THR A 89 11.23 36.12 24.84
CA THR A 89 11.73 35.12 23.88
C THR A 89 10.92 35.18 22.58
N LYS A 90 11.18 34.26 21.63
CA LYS A 90 10.38 34.12 20.42
C LYS A 90 8.98 33.59 20.76
N SER A 91 7.96 34.06 20.06
CA SER A 91 6.59 33.59 20.22
C SER A 91 6.43 32.10 19.86
N SER A 92 7.34 31.53 19.06
CA SER A 92 7.34 30.11 18.67
C SER A 92 7.32 29.14 19.85
N VAL A 93 7.86 29.53 21.01
CA VAL A 93 7.84 28.68 22.22
C VAL A 93 6.42 28.38 22.72
N ARG A 94 5.41 29.19 22.33
CA ARG A 94 3.98 28.98 22.64
C ARG A 94 3.40 27.74 21.98
N ARG A 95 4.12 27.12 21.04
CA ARG A 95 3.79 25.83 20.44
C ARG A 95 4.42 24.65 21.16
N GLU A 96 5.43 24.90 22.00
CA GLU A 96 6.26 23.87 22.66
C GLU A 96 5.95 23.75 24.16
N ARG A 97 5.77 24.88 24.87
CA ARG A 97 5.59 24.91 26.33
C ARG A 97 4.26 24.30 26.77
N ILE A 98 4.31 23.39 27.73
CA ILE A 98 3.15 22.69 28.31
C ILE A 98 2.78 23.30 29.66
N GLY A 99 1.48 23.41 29.95
CA GLY A 99 0.96 23.77 31.28
C GLY A 99 0.44 22.55 32.02
N HIS A 100 0.04 22.68 33.28
CA HIS A 100 -0.65 21.61 34.00
C HIS A 100 -1.83 22.12 34.82
N ILE A 101 -2.73 21.20 35.18
CA ILE A 101 -3.84 21.42 36.12
C ILE A 101 -3.65 20.41 37.26
N ALA A 102 -3.51 20.92 38.49
CA ALA A 102 -3.53 20.10 39.70
C ALA A 102 -4.98 19.71 40.03
N LEU A 103 -5.28 18.42 40.10
CA LEU A 103 -6.64 17.96 40.41
C LEU A 103 -6.88 17.95 41.93
N ALA A 104 -8.07 18.41 42.34
CA ALA A 104 -8.49 18.39 43.75
C ALA A 104 -8.84 16.99 44.25
N ALA A 105 -9.10 16.04 43.34
CA ALA A 105 -9.26 14.62 43.63
C ALA A 105 -8.63 13.78 42.50
N PRO A 106 -8.04 12.61 42.80
CA PRO A 106 -7.54 11.68 41.80
C PRO A 106 -8.63 11.25 40.81
N VAL A 107 -8.25 11.08 39.54
CA VAL A 107 -9.16 10.72 38.45
C VAL A 107 -8.58 9.55 37.67
N SER A 108 -9.40 8.53 37.38
CA SER A 108 -8.96 7.39 36.57
C SER A 108 -8.80 7.74 35.10
N HIS A 109 -7.78 7.20 34.44
CA HIS A 109 -7.61 7.41 33.00
C HIS A 109 -8.49 6.44 32.20
N ILE A 110 -9.44 6.99 31.42
CA ILE A 110 -10.50 6.24 30.71
C ILE A 110 -9.99 5.10 29.82
N TRP A 111 -8.82 5.25 29.18
CA TRP A 111 -8.27 4.22 28.30
C TRP A 111 -7.93 2.90 29.01
N TYR A 112 -7.39 2.94 30.25
CA TYR A 112 -6.94 1.73 30.95
C TYR A 112 -8.08 1.00 31.67
N PHE A 113 -9.13 1.74 32.04
CA PHE A 113 -10.34 1.21 32.66
C PHE A 113 -11.35 0.67 31.63
N LYS A 114 -11.70 1.44 30.58
CA LYS A 114 -12.65 1.03 29.51
C LYS A 114 -11.95 0.44 28.27
N GLY A 115 -10.67 0.10 28.38
CA GLY A 115 -9.97 -0.72 27.39
C GLY A 115 -10.69 -2.04 27.14
N ILE A 116 -10.63 -2.56 25.91
CA ILE A 116 -10.97 -3.96 25.63
C ILE A 116 -9.66 -4.64 25.22
N PRO A 117 -9.02 -5.41 26.12
CA PRO A 117 -9.39 -5.70 27.53
C PRO A 117 -9.09 -4.55 28.51
N SER A 118 -9.78 -4.55 29.67
CA SER A 118 -9.54 -3.57 30.75
C SER A 118 -8.30 -3.96 31.53
N ARG A 119 -7.24 -3.16 31.44
CA ARG A 119 -5.94 -3.47 32.06
C ARG A 119 -6.02 -3.32 33.58
N MET A 120 -6.74 -2.30 34.04
CA MET A 120 -7.02 -2.09 35.47
C MET A 120 -7.88 -3.23 36.05
N GLY A 121 -8.88 -3.70 35.30
CA GLY A 121 -9.71 -4.84 35.73
C GLY A 121 -8.92 -6.16 35.82
N LEU A 122 -8.00 -6.40 34.87
CA LEU A 122 -7.14 -7.60 34.90
C LEU A 122 -6.19 -7.60 36.09
N ILE A 123 -5.52 -6.48 36.37
CA ILE A 123 -4.59 -6.35 37.51
C ILE A 123 -5.31 -6.53 38.84
N LEU A 124 -6.47 -5.89 39.02
CA LEU A 124 -7.22 -5.97 40.28
C LEU A 124 -7.99 -7.29 40.44
N ASP A 125 -8.11 -8.08 39.37
CA ASP A 125 -8.98 -9.24 39.24
C ASP A 125 -10.49 -8.93 39.44
N ILE A 126 -10.90 -7.72 39.05
CA ILE A 126 -12.27 -7.22 39.17
C ILE A 126 -12.88 -7.05 37.78
N SER A 127 -14.16 -7.44 37.63
CA SER A 127 -14.85 -7.25 36.35
C SER A 127 -14.99 -5.76 36.00
N PRO A 128 -14.87 -5.36 34.71
CA PRO A 128 -14.93 -3.94 34.32
C PRO A 128 -16.23 -3.22 34.72
N ARG A 129 -17.36 -3.95 34.73
CA ARG A 129 -18.66 -3.42 35.15
C ARG A 129 -18.70 -3.11 36.65
N VAL A 130 -18.02 -3.90 37.47
CA VAL A 130 -17.94 -3.69 38.91
C VAL A 130 -16.99 -2.53 39.21
N LEU A 131 -15.83 -2.49 38.54
CA LEU A 131 -14.88 -1.38 38.66
C LEU A 131 -15.51 -0.04 38.28
N GLU A 132 -16.35 -0.01 37.24
CA GLU A 132 -17.13 1.18 36.86
C GLU A 132 -18.04 1.69 37.98
N LYS A 133 -18.73 0.79 38.70
CA LYS A 133 -19.60 1.18 39.82
C LYS A 133 -18.81 1.82 40.95
N VAL A 134 -17.61 1.32 41.24
CA VAL A 134 -16.72 1.90 42.27
C VAL A 134 -16.20 3.27 41.84
N LEU A 135 -15.68 3.40 40.61
CA LEU A 135 -15.09 4.65 40.09
C LEU A 135 -16.10 5.81 40.03
N TYR A 136 -17.35 5.54 39.68
CA TYR A 136 -18.41 6.56 39.60
C TYR A 136 -19.28 6.64 40.86
N PHE A 137 -18.74 6.25 42.02
CA PHE A 137 -19.33 6.46 43.35
C PHE A 137 -20.70 5.78 43.55
N ALA A 138 -20.95 4.64 42.90
CA ALA A 138 -22.19 3.87 43.03
C ALA A 138 -22.10 2.69 44.01
N SER A 139 -20.88 2.20 44.31
CA SER A 139 -20.66 1.10 45.25
C SER A 139 -19.34 1.28 46.00
N TYR A 140 -19.24 0.70 47.18
CA TYR A 140 -18.04 0.69 48.01
C TYR A 140 -17.18 -0.52 47.68
N ILE A 141 -15.87 -0.41 47.89
CA ILE A 141 -14.93 -1.53 47.82
C ILE A 141 -14.19 -1.68 49.15
N VAL A 142 -14.04 -2.91 49.63
CA VAL A 142 -13.29 -3.21 50.86
C VAL A 142 -11.80 -3.03 50.60
N LEU A 143 -11.19 -2.09 51.34
CA LEU A 143 -9.76 -1.78 51.31
C LEU A 143 -9.00 -2.57 52.36
N ASP A 144 -9.60 -2.72 53.54
CA ASP A 144 -9.08 -3.52 54.65
C ASP A 144 -10.26 -4.25 55.31
N ALA A 145 -10.18 -5.58 55.35
CA ALA A 145 -11.22 -6.42 55.93
C ALA A 145 -11.15 -6.49 57.46
N GLY A 146 -10.02 -6.11 58.09
CA GLY A 146 -9.80 -6.25 59.53
C GLY A 146 -10.13 -7.67 60.03
N ASN A 147 -10.83 -7.77 61.16
CA ASN A 147 -11.27 -9.04 61.75
C ASN A 147 -12.71 -9.44 61.33
N THR A 148 -13.19 -8.97 60.17
CA THR A 148 -14.55 -9.25 59.71
C THR A 148 -14.61 -10.44 58.74
N GLY A 149 -15.83 -10.91 58.42
CA GLY A 149 -16.04 -11.95 57.41
C GLY A 149 -15.98 -11.45 55.96
N LEU A 150 -15.60 -10.19 55.74
CA LEU A 150 -15.52 -9.57 54.42
C LEU A 150 -14.20 -9.93 53.73
N GLN A 151 -14.22 -10.00 52.40
CA GLN A 151 -13.01 -10.26 51.62
C GLN A 151 -12.40 -8.95 51.11
N LEU A 152 -11.07 -8.89 51.02
CA LEU A 152 -10.36 -7.80 50.34
C LEU A 152 -10.88 -7.69 48.90
N LYS A 153 -11.10 -6.46 48.41
CA LYS A 153 -11.66 -6.16 47.07
C LYS A 153 -13.13 -6.58 46.87
N GLN A 154 -13.82 -7.06 47.91
CA GLN A 154 -15.27 -7.28 47.85
C GLN A 154 -15.98 -5.94 47.64
N VAL A 155 -16.94 -5.91 46.70
CA VAL A 155 -17.73 -4.72 46.41
C VAL A 155 -19.06 -4.81 47.14
N LEU A 156 -19.39 -3.75 47.87
CA LEU A 156 -20.59 -3.63 48.68
C LEU A 156 -21.49 -2.53 48.12
N SER A 157 -22.76 -2.85 47.94
CA SER A 157 -23.80 -1.84 47.75
C SER A 157 -23.98 -0.99 49.01
N GLU A 158 -24.66 0.16 48.89
CA GLU A 158 -24.90 1.02 50.04
C GLU A 158 -25.70 0.31 51.14
N LYS A 159 -26.63 -0.58 50.76
CA LYS A 159 -27.39 -1.40 51.71
C LYS A 159 -26.48 -2.41 52.42
N GLU A 160 -25.72 -3.19 51.66
CA GLU A 160 -24.79 -4.19 52.24
C GLU A 160 -23.72 -3.55 53.12
N TYR A 161 -23.28 -2.33 52.79
CA TYR A 161 -22.37 -1.58 53.65
C TYR A 161 -23.04 -1.21 54.98
N ARG A 162 -24.29 -0.72 54.97
CA ARG A 162 -25.04 -0.44 56.21
C ARG A 162 -25.24 -1.72 57.04
N ASP A 163 -25.65 -2.81 56.40
CA ASP A 163 -25.85 -4.10 57.06
C ASP A 163 -24.53 -4.63 57.65
N ALA A 164 -23.40 -4.45 56.97
CA ALA A 164 -22.08 -4.82 57.47
C ALA A 164 -21.61 -3.94 58.63
N VAL A 165 -21.87 -2.63 58.58
CA VAL A 165 -21.57 -1.70 59.68
C VAL A 165 -22.43 -2.03 60.91
N GLU A 166 -23.70 -2.38 60.72
CA GLU A 166 -24.60 -2.81 61.80
C GLU A 166 -24.12 -4.11 62.45
N LYS A 167 -23.61 -5.05 61.63
CA LYS A 167 -23.15 -6.36 62.11
C LYS A 167 -21.77 -6.34 62.79
N TYR A 168 -20.81 -5.61 62.22
CA TYR A 168 -19.41 -5.65 62.67
C TYR A 168 -18.98 -4.39 63.44
N GLY A 169 -19.83 -3.37 63.55
CA GLY A 169 -19.52 -2.09 64.18
C GLY A 169 -18.83 -1.11 63.25
N TYR A 170 -18.95 0.19 63.56
CA TYR A 170 -18.32 1.25 62.77
C TYR A 170 -16.80 1.26 62.99
N GLY A 171 -16.02 1.21 61.91
CA GLY A 171 -14.56 1.31 61.94
C GLY A 171 -13.78 0.00 62.12
N THR A 172 -14.45 -1.16 62.21
CA THR A 172 -13.79 -2.48 62.29
C THR A 172 -13.24 -2.97 60.95
N PHE A 173 -13.74 -2.44 59.84
CA PHE A 173 -13.26 -2.68 58.48
C PHE A 173 -13.26 -1.35 57.71
N ARG A 174 -12.36 -1.20 56.75
CA ARG A 174 -12.22 0.02 55.94
C ARG A 174 -12.72 -0.21 54.53
N VAL A 175 -13.66 0.62 54.11
CA VAL A 175 -14.15 0.67 52.73
C VAL A 175 -13.83 2.01 52.09
N GLY A 176 -13.69 2.02 50.77
CA GLY A 176 -13.52 3.23 49.98
C GLY A 176 -14.44 3.25 48.77
N MET A 177 -14.54 4.40 48.12
CA MET A 177 -15.21 4.56 46.82
C MET A 177 -14.46 5.55 45.93
N GLY A 178 -14.73 5.53 44.63
CA GLY A 178 -14.10 6.42 43.66
C GLY A 178 -12.68 6.01 43.27
N ALA A 179 -12.02 6.89 42.53
CA ALA A 179 -10.66 6.66 42.02
C ALA A 179 -9.59 6.61 43.14
N GLU A 180 -9.82 7.28 44.27
CA GLU A 180 -8.93 7.25 45.46
C GLU A 180 -8.79 5.83 46.02
N ALA A 181 -9.92 5.14 46.20
CA ALA A 181 -9.94 3.76 46.67
C ALA A 181 -9.23 2.80 45.69
N VAL A 182 -9.43 3.01 44.39
CA VAL A 182 -8.75 2.21 43.35
C VAL A 182 -7.25 2.50 43.32
N GLN A 183 -6.83 3.75 43.51
CA GLN A 183 -5.41 4.13 43.59
C GLN A 183 -4.71 3.46 44.78
N GLU A 184 -5.36 3.45 45.96
CA GLU A 184 -4.84 2.77 47.15
C GLU A 184 -4.70 1.27 46.92
N LEU A 185 -5.70 0.62 46.31
CA LEU A 185 -5.62 -0.79 45.94
C LEU A 185 -4.49 -1.08 44.97
N LEU A 186 -4.28 -0.23 43.96
CA LEU A 186 -3.20 -0.40 42.98
C LEU A 186 -1.82 -0.21 43.60
N LYS A 187 -1.68 0.73 44.55
CA LYS A 187 -0.42 1.01 45.27
C LYS A 187 0.01 -0.15 46.17
N ASN A 188 -0.96 -0.90 46.71
CA ASN A 188 -0.71 -2.04 47.59
C ASN A 188 -0.40 -3.36 46.84
N ILE A 189 -0.39 -3.36 45.50
CA ILE A 189 -0.08 -4.56 44.70
C ILE A 189 1.42 -4.79 44.66
N ASP A 190 1.84 -5.98 45.06
CA ASP A 190 3.21 -6.46 44.93
C ASP A 190 3.34 -7.30 43.66
N LEU A 191 3.95 -6.72 42.62
CA LEU A 191 4.01 -7.33 41.28
C LEU A 191 4.86 -8.62 41.26
N ASP A 192 5.90 -8.70 42.09
CA ASP A 192 6.77 -9.88 42.14
C ASP A 192 6.03 -11.07 42.77
N LYS A 193 5.33 -10.83 43.90
CA LYS A 193 4.50 -11.86 44.55
C LYS A 193 3.35 -12.32 43.67
N ASP A 194 2.61 -11.38 43.05
CA ASP A 194 1.50 -11.71 42.16
C ASP A 194 1.98 -12.55 40.96
N SER A 195 3.17 -12.27 40.41
CA SER A 195 3.74 -13.06 39.29
C SER A 195 4.05 -14.50 39.73
N GLU A 196 4.67 -14.70 40.89
CA GLU A 196 4.97 -16.04 41.42
C GLU A 196 3.70 -16.85 41.72
N GLU A 197 2.69 -16.24 42.34
CA GLU A 197 1.40 -16.89 42.63
C GLU A 197 0.68 -17.28 41.34
N LEU A 198 0.64 -16.40 40.35
CA LEU A 198 0.00 -16.66 39.07
C LEU A 198 0.72 -17.76 38.28
N ARG A 199 2.06 -17.84 38.35
CA ARG A 199 2.85 -18.92 37.73
C ARG A 199 2.56 -20.27 38.37
N LYS A 200 2.46 -20.35 39.71
CA LYS A 200 2.04 -21.57 40.42
C LYS A 200 0.61 -21.97 40.06
N ALA A 201 -0.32 -21.01 40.08
CA ALA A 201 -1.72 -21.25 39.73
C ALA A 201 -1.91 -21.68 38.26
N LEU A 202 -0.98 -21.29 37.36
CA LEU A 202 -1.00 -21.69 35.97
C LEU A 202 -0.74 -23.19 35.78
N GLN A 203 0.10 -23.79 36.63
CA GLN A 203 0.42 -25.23 36.58
C GLN A 203 -0.79 -26.09 36.95
N GLU A 204 -1.61 -25.63 37.90
CA GLU A 204 -2.78 -26.37 38.39
C GLU A 204 -4.06 -26.12 37.57
N ALA A 205 -4.13 -25.02 36.80
CA ALA A 205 -5.35 -24.58 36.14
C ALA A 205 -5.55 -25.18 34.73
N SER A 206 -6.78 -25.59 34.42
CA SER A 206 -7.18 -26.06 33.08
C SER A 206 -8.29 -25.19 32.45
N GLY A 207 -8.43 -25.27 31.13
CA GLY A 207 -9.50 -24.63 30.36
C GLY A 207 -9.55 -23.09 30.44
N GLN A 208 -10.73 -22.54 30.74
CA GLN A 208 -10.95 -21.09 30.80
C GLN A 208 -10.21 -20.40 31.94
N LYS A 209 -10.02 -21.10 33.07
CA LYS A 209 -9.28 -20.56 34.23
C LYS A 209 -7.82 -20.31 33.85
N ARG A 210 -7.19 -21.26 33.15
CA ARG A 210 -5.83 -21.12 32.59
C ARG A 210 -5.72 -19.90 31.67
N ALA A 211 -6.67 -19.73 30.74
CA ALA A 211 -6.67 -18.59 29.81
C ALA A 211 -6.81 -17.22 30.49
N ARG A 212 -7.56 -17.13 31.61
CA ARG A 212 -7.67 -15.90 32.40
C ARG A 212 -6.39 -15.60 33.16
N ILE A 213 -5.76 -16.62 33.76
CA ILE A 213 -4.48 -16.49 34.47
C ILE A 213 -3.39 -16.01 33.51
N ILE A 214 -3.27 -16.59 32.31
CA ILE A 214 -2.29 -16.17 31.30
C ILE A 214 -2.42 -14.67 31.00
N LYS A 215 -3.64 -14.18 30.74
CA LYS A 215 -3.88 -12.75 30.45
C LYS A 215 -3.56 -11.82 31.62
N ARG A 216 -3.76 -12.28 32.85
CA ARG A 216 -3.41 -11.50 34.04
C ARG A 216 -1.90 -11.47 34.24
N LEU A 217 -1.25 -12.63 34.13
CA LEU A 217 0.20 -12.78 34.22
C LEU A 217 0.92 -11.93 33.16
N GLU A 218 0.43 -11.92 31.92
CA GLU A 218 0.96 -11.07 30.84
C GLU A 218 0.98 -9.58 31.22
N VAL A 219 -0.08 -9.08 31.86
CA VAL A 219 -0.15 -7.68 32.29
C VAL A 219 0.76 -7.43 33.49
N VAL A 220 0.83 -8.34 34.46
CA VAL A 220 1.72 -8.21 35.62
C VAL A 220 3.19 -8.18 35.19
N ASP A 221 3.61 -9.12 34.35
CA ASP A 221 4.98 -9.19 33.83
C ASP A 221 5.30 -7.99 32.91
N ALA A 222 4.32 -7.41 32.22
CA ALA A 222 4.49 -6.17 31.47
C ALA A 222 4.78 -4.94 32.36
N PHE A 223 4.08 -4.80 33.50
CA PHE A 223 4.38 -3.73 34.46
C PHE A 223 5.75 -3.93 35.12
N ARG A 224 6.09 -5.18 35.42
CA ARG A 224 7.38 -5.57 36.00
C ARG A 224 8.55 -5.24 35.06
N SER A 225 8.47 -5.65 33.80
CA SER A 225 9.52 -5.43 32.79
C SER A 225 9.67 -3.96 32.37
N SER A 226 8.56 -3.22 32.29
CA SER A 226 8.59 -1.81 31.88
C SER A 226 9.12 -0.85 32.95
N GLY A 227 9.13 -1.27 34.22
CA GLY A 227 9.41 -0.43 35.38
C GLY A 227 8.30 0.58 35.69
N ASN A 228 7.14 0.45 35.03
CA ASN A 228 5.97 1.29 35.30
C ASN A 228 5.32 0.88 36.61
N ARG A 229 4.75 1.85 37.34
CA ARG A 229 3.93 1.54 38.51
C ARG A 229 2.43 1.51 38.19
N PRO A 230 1.65 0.52 38.68
CA PRO A 230 0.22 0.40 38.36
C PRO A 230 -0.63 1.63 38.74
N GLU A 231 -0.27 2.32 39.82
CA GLU A 231 -1.00 3.51 40.30
C GLU A 231 -0.93 4.70 39.34
N TRP A 232 0.02 4.74 38.40
CA TRP A 232 0.11 5.79 37.38
C TRP A 232 -1.04 5.78 36.37
N MET A 233 -1.87 4.73 36.37
CA MET A 233 -3.15 4.73 35.63
C MET A 233 -4.20 5.68 36.24
N ILE A 234 -3.99 6.14 37.48
CA ILE A 234 -4.78 7.17 38.15
C ILE A 234 -3.99 8.49 38.09
N MET A 235 -4.62 9.54 37.56
CA MET A 235 -4.01 10.85 37.37
C MET A 235 -4.36 11.77 38.55
N ASN A 236 -3.33 12.40 39.12
CA ASN A 236 -3.47 13.49 40.08
C ASN A 236 -3.27 14.86 39.41
N VAL A 237 -2.58 14.88 38.26
CA VAL A 237 -2.24 16.09 37.50
C VAL A 237 -2.55 15.84 36.03
N ILE A 238 -3.15 16.83 35.35
CA ILE A 238 -3.45 16.75 33.92
C ILE A 238 -2.59 17.77 33.15
N PRO A 239 -1.85 17.36 32.11
CA PRO A 239 -1.15 18.31 31.24
C PRO A 239 -2.12 19.09 30.34
N VAL A 240 -1.80 20.36 30.13
CA VAL A 240 -2.51 21.29 29.24
C VAL A 240 -1.66 21.53 28.01
N ILE A 241 -2.18 21.12 26.85
CA ILE A 241 -1.51 21.28 25.56
C ILE A 241 -1.26 22.78 25.25
N PRO A 242 -0.15 23.12 24.57
CA PRO A 242 0.19 24.49 24.19
C PRO A 242 -0.94 25.21 23.40
N PRO A 243 -1.13 26.53 23.60
CA PRO A 243 -2.23 27.30 23.00
C PRO A 243 -2.24 27.31 21.47
N ASP A 244 -1.08 27.29 20.82
CA ASP A 244 -0.99 27.34 19.35
C ASP A 244 -1.45 26.03 18.69
N ILE A 245 -1.52 24.93 19.44
CA ILE A 245 -2.10 23.66 19.00
C ILE A 245 -3.64 23.66 19.17
N ARG A 246 -4.17 24.59 19.97
CA ARG A 246 -5.60 24.82 20.22
C ARG A 246 -5.96 26.30 19.98
N PRO A 247 -5.74 26.84 18.77
CA PRO A 247 -5.82 28.27 18.54
C PRO A 247 -7.25 28.82 18.71
N MET A 248 -7.31 30.12 18.95
CA MET A 248 -8.52 30.94 18.88
C MET A 248 -8.28 31.98 17.79
N VAL A 249 -8.95 31.83 16.65
CA VAL A 249 -8.72 32.67 15.47
C VAL A 249 -9.89 33.64 15.32
N GLN A 250 -9.58 34.90 15.11
CA GLN A 250 -10.60 35.91 14.80
C GLN A 250 -11.07 35.71 13.36
N LEU A 251 -12.38 35.58 13.18
CA LEU A 251 -13.06 35.56 11.90
C LEU A 251 -13.58 36.96 11.57
N ASP A 252 -13.91 37.17 10.29
CA ASP A 252 -14.57 38.38 9.82
C ASP A 252 -15.86 38.63 10.62
N GLY A 253 -16.07 39.89 11.05
CA GLY A 253 -17.20 40.28 11.89
C GLY A 253 -16.97 40.15 13.41
N GLY A 254 -15.71 40.07 13.87
CA GLY A 254 -15.36 40.12 15.30
C GLY A 254 -15.71 38.84 16.08
N ARG A 255 -16.10 37.77 15.38
CA ARG A 255 -16.34 36.44 15.97
C ARG A 255 -15.02 35.71 16.15
N PHE A 256 -14.97 34.80 17.12
CA PHE A 256 -13.82 33.93 17.34
C PHE A 256 -14.18 32.48 17.05
N ALA A 257 -13.35 31.82 16.24
CA ALA A 257 -13.36 30.38 16.09
C ALA A 257 -12.44 29.76 17.14
N THR A 258 -13.00 28.97 18.06
CA THR A 258 -12.26 28.29 19.12
C THR A 258 -12.13 26.79 18.83
N SER A 259 -10.98 26.21 19.16
CA SER A 259 -10.85 24.74 19.19
C SER A 259 -11.75 24.13 20.28
N ASP A 260 -12.38 22.98 19.96
CA ASP A 260 -13.26 22.22 20.88
C ASP A 260 -12.54 21.83 22.19
N LEU A 261 -11.20 21.65 22.15
CA LEU A 261 -10.38 21.34 23.32
C LEU A 261 -10.46 22.42 24.42
N ASN A 262 -10.57 23.69 24.04
CA ASN A 262 -10.65 24.78 25.01
C ASN A 262 -11.93 24.67 25.85
N ASP A 263 -13.04 24.25 25.25
CA ASP A 263 -14.30 24.03 25.98
C ASP A 263 -14.21 22.85 26.94
N LEU A 264 -13.51 21.78 26.55
CA LEU A 264 -13.29 20.61 27.39
C LEU A 264 -12.37 20.94 28.58
N TYR A 265 -11.25 21.65 28.35
CA TYR A 265 -10.37 22.13 29.42
C TYR A 265 -11.08 23.08 30.38
N ARG A 266 -11.87 24.03 29.84
CA ARG A 266 -12.65 24.98 30.65
C ARG A 266 -13.63 24.27 31.58
N ARG A 267 -14.29 23.21 31.12
CA ARG A 267 -15.17 22.39 31.96
C ARG A 267 -14.42 21.75 33.11
N ILE A 268 -13.24 21.17 32.87
CA ILE A 268 -12.43 20.55 33.92
C ILE A 268 -12.00 21.57 34.96
N ILE A 269 -11.45 22.73 34.53
CA ILE A 269 -10.98 23.77 35.46
C ILE A 269 -12.13 24.28 36.34
N ASN A 270 -13.31 24.54 35.75
CA ASN A 270 -14.48 24.97 36.51
C ASN A 270 -14.93 23.94 37.54
N ARG A 271 -14.96 22.66 37.17
CA ARG A 271 -15.34 21.57 38.08
C ARG A 271 -14.31 21.35 39.18
N ASN A 272 -13.04 21.42 38.83
CA ASN A 272 -11.93 21.25 39.76
C ASN A 272 -11.90 22.37 40.81
N ASN A 273 -12.02 23.63 40.38
CA ASN A 273 -12.07 24.78 41.28
C ASN A 273 -13.30 24.75 42.19
N ARG A 274 -14.44 24.28 41.66
CA ARG A 274 -15.66 24.09 42.46
C ARG A 274 -15.47 23.00 43.51
N LEU A 275 -14.86 21.87 43.14
CA LEU A 275 -14.58 20.77 44.05
C LEU A 275 -13.59 21.20 45.15
N ALA A 276 -12.51 21.90 44.81
CA ALA A 276 -11.54 22.41 45.77
C ALA A 276 -12.22 23.31 46.82
N ARG A 277 -13.05 24.26 46.40
CA ARG A 277 -13.83 25.12 47.32
C ARG A 277 -14.79 24.33 48.19
N LEU A 278 -15.44 23.29 47.65
CA LEU A 278 -16.36 22.44 48.44
C LEU A 278 -15.63 21.64 49.51
N LEU A 279 -14.41 21.19 49.23
CA LEU A 279 -13.55 20.49 50.20
C LEU A 279 -13.07 21.44 51.30
N GLU A 280 -12.65 22.67 50.94
CA GLU A 280 -12.25 23.71 51.90
C GLU A 280 -13.39 24.11 52.85
N LEU A 281 -14.63 24.16 52.33
CA LEU A 281 -15.82 24.51 53.11
C LEU A 281 -16.38 23.35 53.97
N GLY A 282 -15.82 22.15 53.87
CA GLY A 282 -16.32 20.97 54.59
C GLY A 282 -17.74 20.56 54.16
N ALA A 283 -18.06 20.66 52.87
CA ALA A 283 -19.39 20.35 52.35
C ALA A 283 -19.79 18.87 52.56
N PRO A 284 -21.10 18.55 52.67
CA PRO A 284 -21.56 17.18 52.85
C PRO A 284 -21.10 16.21 51.75
N ASP A 285 -20.81 14.97 52.16
CA ASP A 285 -20.30 13.88 51.33
C ASP A 285 -21.06 13.66 50.03
N ILE A 286 -22.39 13.76 50.03
CA ILE A 286 -23.24 13.53 48.85
C ILE A 286 -22.88 14.53 47.74
N ILE A 287 -22.68 15.80 48.11
CA ILE A 287 -22.33 16.88 47.17
C ILE A 287 -20.91 16.68 46.66
N VAL A 288 -19.97 16.35 47.56
CA VAL A 288 -18.57 16.10 47.21
C VAL A 288 -18.46 14.91 46.25
N ARG A 289 -19.17 13.80 46.51
CA ARG A 289 -19.21 12.61 45.63
C ARG A 289 -19.76 12.95 44.25
N ASN A 290 -20.83 13.73 44.19
CA ASN A 290 -21.39 14.15 42.90
C ASN A 290 -20.39 15.02 42.12
N GLU A 291 -19.73 15.98 42.77
CA GLU A 291 -18.76 16.84 42.08
C GLU A 291 -17.49 16.07 41.67
N LYS A 292 -17.00 15.11 42.49
CA LYS A 292 -15.93 14.17 42.10
C LYS A 292 -16.34 13.34 40.88
N ARG A 293 -17.58 12.84 40.82
CA ARG A 293 -18.12 12.13 39.65
C ARG A 293 -18.17 13.02 38.41
N MET A 294 -18.63 14.27 38.55
CA MET A 294 -18.68 15.22 37.43
C MET A 294 -17.28 15.60 36.94
N LEU A 295 -16.29 15.69 37.83
CA LEU A 295 -14.89 15.92 37.46
C LEU A 295 -14.33 14.73 36.66
N GLN A 296 -14.57 13.49 37.11
CA GLN A 296 -14.20 12.29 36.36
C GLN A 296 -14.83 12.29 34.96
N GLU A 297 -16.12 12.62 34.84
CA GLU A 297 -16.80 12.71 33.54
C GLU A 297 -16.22 13.79 32.63
N ALA A 298 -15.84 14.94 33.18
CA ALA A 298 -15.23 16.02 32.42
C ALA A 298 -13.85 15.64 31.86
N VAL A 299 -13.04 14.92 32.65
CA VAL A 299 -11.75 14.40 32.23
C VAL A 299 -11.89 13.29 31.19
N ASP A 300 -12.85 12.38 31.39
CA ASP A 300 -13.17 11.33 30.41
C ASP A 300 -13.53 11.95 29.05
N ALA A 301 -14.34 13.02 29.05
CA ALA A 301 -14.73 13.73 27.83
C ALA A 301 -13.57 14.47 27.13
N LEU A 302 -12.58 14.97 27.88
CA LEU A 302 -11.36 15.56 27.30
C LEU A 302 -10.53 14.50 26.59
N ILE A 303 -10.34 13.34 27.21
CA ILE A 303 -9.48 12.27 26.68
C ILE A 303 -10.17 11.55 25.52
N ASP A 304 -11.39 11.03 25.72
CA ASP A 304 -12.13 10.24 24.72
C ASP A 304 -13.65 10.45 24.85
N ASN A 305 -14.16 11.45 24.13
CA ASN A 305 -15.57 11.84 24.18
C ASN A 305 -16.46 10.75 23.56
N GLY A 306 -17.43 10.24 24.33
CA GLY A 306 -18.40 9.24 23.87
C GLY A 306 -18.08 7.78 24.24
N ARG A 307 -16.98 7.50 24.94
CA ARG A 307 -16.60 6.11 25.30
C ARG A 307 -17.42 5.50 26.44
N ARG A 308 -17.89 6.31 27.39
CA ARG A 308 -18.71 5.87 28.52
C ARG A 308 -20.21 6.06 28.28
N GLY A 309 -20.60 7.08 27.53
CA GLY A 309 -21.99 7.51 27.39
C GLY A 309 -22.19 8.47 26.22
N ARG A 310 -23.26 9.28 26.28
CA ARG A 310 -23.55 10.24 25.22
C ARG A 310 -22.43 11.27 25.10
N PRO A 311 -21.95 11.56 23.89
CA PRO A 311 -20.90 12.53 23.70
C PRO A 311 -21.38 13.92 24.13
N VAL A 312 -20.47 14.66 24.76
CA VAL A 312 -20.70 16.05 25.11
C VAL A 312 -20.79 16.86 23.81
N THR A 313 -21.88 17.61 23.66
CA THR A 313 -22.13 18.48 22.50
C THR A 313 -21.84 19.95 22.82
N GLY A 314 -21.41 20.67 21.79
CA GLY A 314 -21.26 22.13 21.80
C GLY A 314 -22.56 22.86 21.43
N PRO A 315 -22.52 24.19 21.25
CA PRO A 315 -23.70 25.02 20.97
C PRO A 315 -24.46 24.62 19.69
N GLY A 316 -23.77 24.11 18.67
CA GLY A 316 -24.37 23.62 17.42
C GLY A 316 -24.86 22.18 17.46
N ASN A 317 -25.07 21.60 18.65
CA ASN A 317 -25.43 20.20 18.90
C ASN A 317 -24.48 19.14 18.27
N ARG A 318 -23.31 19.58 17.80
CA ARG A 318 -22.23 18.72 17.32
C ARG A 318 -21.42 18.21 18.52
N ALA A 319 -21.04 16.94 18.49
CA ALA A 319 -20.12 16.37 19.48
C ALA A 319 -18.76 17.10 19.43
N LEU A 320 -18.23 17.47 20.60
CA LEU A 320 -16.91 18.10 20.70
C LEU A 320 -15.82 17.08 20.39
N LYS A 321 -14.80 17.47 19.61
CA LYS A 321 -13.65 16.61 19.33
C LYS A 321 -12.72 16.52 20.55
N SER A 322 -12.46 15.30 21.01
CA SER A 322 -11.53 15.01 22.12
C SER A 322 -10.08 14.83 21.64
N LEU A 323 -9.14 14.65 22.58
CA LEU A 323 -7.74 14.35 22.27
C LEU A 323 -7.61 13.04 21.46
N SER A 324 -8.38 12.01 21.82
CA SER A 324 -8.40 10.75 21.08
C SER A 324 -8.90 10.93 19.65
N ASP A 325 -9.94 11.76 19.43
CA ASP A 325 -10.50 12.03 18.10
C ASP A 325 -9.52 12.80 17.20
N MET A 326 -8.62 13.60 17.77
CA MET A 326 -7.55 14.26 17.02
C MET A 326 -6.47 13.29 16.55
N LEU A 327 -6.28 12.18 17.25
CA LEU A 327 -5.29 11.15 16.90
C LEU A 327 -5.88 10.10 15.94
N LYS A 328 -7.10 9.61 16.21
CA LYS A 328 -7.73 8.48 15.52
C LYS A 328 -8.56 8.90 14.29
N GLY A 329 -8.84 7.94 13.42
CA GLY A 329 -9.74 8.12 12.27
C GLY A 329 -9.08 8.70 11.02
N LYS A 330 -9.85 8.85 9.94
CA LYS A 330 -9.35 9.34 8.64
C LYS A 330 -8.90 10.81 8.70
N GLN A 331 -9.59 11.63 9.48
CA GLN A 331 -9.21 13.03 9.75
C GLN A 331 -8.22 13.17 10.93
N GLY A 332 -7.80 12.05 11.53
CA GLY A 332 -6.85 12.06 12.64
C GLY A 332 -5.42 12.38 12.17
N ARG A 333 -4.57 12.83 13.08
CA ARG A 333 -3.19 13.26 12.79
C ARG A 333 -2.35 12.21 12.08
N PHE A 334 -2.40 10.94 12.53
CA PHE A 334 -1.59 9.86 11.95
C PHE A 334 -1.83 9.65 10.45
N ARG A 335 -3.07 9.84 9.97
CA ARG A 335 -3.42 9.58 8.56
C ARG A 335 -3.46 10.85 7.72
N GLN A 336 -4.14 11.90 8.20
CA GLN A 336 -4.38 13.08 7.39
C GLN A 336 -3.17 14.00 7.27
N ASN A 337 -2.39 14.17 8.35
CA ASN A 337 -1.38 15.23 8.43
C ASN A 337 0.06 14.69 8.40
N LEU A 338 0.27 13.46 8.89
CA LEU A 338 1.60 12.85 8.92
C LEU A 338 1.92 12.16 7.58
N LEU A 339 0.95 11.43 7.01
CA LEU A 339 1.11 10.74 5.71
C LEU A 339 0.59 11.59 4.54
N GLY A 340 -0.58 12.21 4.68
CA GLY A 340 -1.07 13.20 3.72
C GLY A 340 -0.44 14.57 4.01
N LYS A 341 0.26 15.15 3.04
CA LYS A 341 0.75 16.53 3.14
C LYS A 341 0.46 17.27 1.85
N ARG A 342 0.06 18.53 1.98
CA ARG A 342 0.09 19.45 0.85
C ARG A 342 1.56 19.85 0.65
N VAL A 343 2.00 19.83 -0.59
CA VAL A 343 3.38 20.12 -0.96
C VAL A 343 3.41 21.38 -1.82
N ASP A 344 4.37 22.24 -1.52
CA ASP A 344 4.69 23.40 -2.37
C ASP A 344 5.40 22.92 -3.64
N TYR A 345 5.68 23.83 -4.59
CA TYR A 345 6.30 23.51 -5.88
C TYR A 345 5.55 22.42 -6.66
N SER A 346 4.22 22.51 -6.63
CA SER A 346 3.33 21.63 -7.37
C SER A 346 2.29 22.41 -8.18
N GLY A 347 1.88 21.86 -9.30
CA GLY A 347 0.87 22.42 -10.20
C GLY A 347 -0.08 21.34 -10.71
N ARG A 348 -1.25 21.70 -11.21
CA ARG A 348 -2.18 20.76 -11.85
C ARG A 348 -2.80 21.40 -13.08
N SER A 349 -2.88 20.65 -14.17
CA SER A 349 -3.65 21.05 -15.35
C SER A 349 -4.22 19.83 -16.08
N VAL A 350 -5.10 20.10 -17.05
CA VAL A 350 -5.65 19.13 -17.99
C VAL A 350 -4.54 18.63 -18.91
N ILE A 351 -4.57 17.35 -19.24
CA ILE A 351 -3.63 16.75 -20.19
C ILE A 351 -4.19 16.72 -21.60
N VAL A 352 -3.30 16.92 -22.58
CA VAL A 352 -3.58 16.77 -24.01
C VAL A 352 -2.48 15.91 -24.65
N VAL A 353 -2.78 15.34 -25.82
CA VAL A 353 -1.81 14.50 -26.52
C VAL A 353 -0.68 15.34 -27.12
N GLY A 354 0.56 14.90 -26.92
CA GLY A 354 1.76 15.44 -27.59
C GLY A 354 2.44 14.35 -28.43
N PRO A 355 1.95 14.04 -29.63
CA PRO A 355 2.48 12.94 -30.46
C PRO A 355 3.93 13.18 -30.93
N GLU A 356 4.36 14.43 -31.04
CA GLU A 356 5.69 14.87 -31.43
C GLU A 356 6.75 14.67 -30.35
N LEU A 357 6.34 14.51 -29.08
CA LEU A 357 7.25 14.36 -27.96
C LEU A 357 7.96 13.00 -28.03
N LYS A 358 9.18 12.94 -27.50
CA LYS A 358 9.86 11.67 -27.21
C LYS A 358 9.31 11.08 -25.92
N ILE A 359 9.49 9.77 -25.72
CA ILE A 359 8.93 9.07 -24.56
C ILE A 359 9.37 9.64 -23.19
N TYR A 360 10.54 10.28 -23.09
CA TYR A 360 11.05 10.89 -21.84
C TYR A 360 10.68 12.36 -21.65
N GLN A 361 9.97 12.98 -22.60
CA GLN A 361 9.65 14.40 -22.60
C GLN A 361 8.19 14.64 -22.23
N CYS A 362 7.90 15.79 -21.61
CA CYS A 362 6.54 16.28 -21.42
C CYS A 362 6.46 17.77 -21.76
N GLY A 363 5.33 18.24 -22.30
CA GLY A 363 5.11 19.66 -22.56
C GLY A 363 4.50 20.34 -21.34
N LEU A 364 5.19 21.35 -20.79
CA LEU A 364 4.77 22.10 -19.62
C LEU A 364 4.37 23.54 -20.02
N PRO A 365 3.16 24.01 -19.66
CA PRO A 365 2.70 25.36 -19.96
C PRO A 365 3.64 26.45 -19.44
N LYS A 366 3.94 27.46 -20.25
CA LYS A 366 4.78 28.60 -19.86
C LYS A 366 4.35 29.28 -18.54
N GLU A 367 3.04 29.55 -18.38
CA GLU A 367 2.48 30.14 -17.14
C GLU A 367 2.70 29.25 -15.90
N MET A 368 2.66 27.92 -16.07
CA MET A 368 2.90 26.99 -14.97
C MET A 368 4.39 26.88 -14.66
N ALA A 369 5.23 26.82 -15.69
CA ALA A 369 6.67 26.71 -15.56
C ALA A 369 7.25 27.88 -14.77
N ILE A 370 6.85 29.11 -15.11
CA ILE A 370 7.41 30.31 -14.45
C ILE A 370 7.09 30.38 -12.96
N GLU A 371 5.91 29.91 -12.52
CA GLU A 371 5.57 29.88 -11.10
C GLU A 371 6.26 28.72 -10.35
N LEU A 372 6.42 27.55 -10.98
CA LEU A 372 7.13 26.42 -10.38
C LEU A 372 8.63 26.71 -10.22
N PHE A 373 9.26 27.30 -11.24
CA PHE A 373 10.71 27.56 -11.27
C PHE A 373 11.09 28.96 -10.77
N LYS A 374 10.12 29.72 -10.24
CA LYS A 374 10.28 31.13 -9.84
C LYS A 374 11.55 31.43 -9.05
N PRO A 375 11.93 30.67 -8.00
CA PRO A 375 13.15 30.98 -7.23
C PRO A 375 14.43 30.74 -8.03
N PHE A 376 14.45 29.74 -8.92
CA PHE A 376 15.59 29.41 -9.76
C PHE A 376 15.81 30.47 -10.83
N VAL A 377 14.73 30.90 -11.48
CA VAL A 377 14.75 32.00 -12.45
C VAL A 377 15.22 33.29 -11.79
N MET A 378 14.72 33.61 -10.60
CA MET A 378 15.15 34.81 -9.86
C MET A 378 16.64 34.74 -9.47
N LYS A 379 17.16 33.56 -9.15
CA LYS A 379 18.58 33.35 -8.85
C LYS A 379 19.44 33.57 -10.10
N GLU A 380 19.05 32.98 -11.23
CA GLU A 380 19.79 33.12 -12.50
C GLU A 380 19.75 34.55 -13.05
N LEU A 381 18.61 35.25 -12.95
CA LEU A 381 18.53 36.67 -13.35
C LEU A 381 19.48 37.58 -12.56
N VAL A 382 19.71 37.25 -11.28
CA VAL A 382 20.68 37.98 -10.44
C VAL A 382 22.11 37.55 -10.76
N ALA A 383 22.35 36.25 -10.99
CA ALA A 383 23.67 35.73 -11.34
C ALA A 383 24.18 36.27 -12.69
N ASN A 384 23.29 36.39 -13.68
CA ASN A 384 23.60 36.92 -15.00
C ASN A 384 23.69 38.45 -15.05
N GLY A 385 23.39 39.15 -13.96
CA GLY A 385 23.46 40.61 -13.86
C GLY A 385 22.28 41.36 -14.48
N THR A 386 21.31 40.67 -15.08
CA THR A 386 20.07 41.27 -15.63
C THR A 386 19.25 41.95 -14.54
N ALA A 387 19.28 41.41 -13.31
CA ALA A 387 18.66 42.01 -12.13
C ALA A 387 19.69 42.28 -11.02
N HIS A 388 19.77 43.52 -10.54
CA HIS A 388 20.68 43.87 -9.44
C HIS A 388 20.33 43.23 -8.08
N ASN A 389 19.06 42.90 -7.84
CA ASN A 389 18.62 42.31 -6.58
C ASN A 389 17.38 41.43 -6.74
N ILE A 390 17.11 40.58 -5.73
CA ILE A 390 15.99 39.63 -5.71
C ILE A 390 14.63 40.34 -5.85
N LYS A 391 14.48 41.55 -5.30
CA LYS A 391 13.22 42.32 -5.42
C LYS A 391 12.98 42.78 -6.86
N ASN A 392 14.03 43.21 -7.56
CA ASN A 392 13.95 43.59 -8.96
C ASN A 392 13.67 42.36 -9.82
N ALA A 393 14.42 41.26 -9.63
CA ALA A 393 14.16 40.00 -10.31
C ALA A 393 12.71 39.53 -10.12
N LYS A 394 12.17 39.62 -8.89
CA LYS A 394 10.76 39.31 -8.62
C LYS A 394 9.81 40.19 -9.43
N LYS A 395 10.04 41.50 -9.51
CA LYS A 395 9.22 42.42 -10.33
C LYS A 395 9.31 42.11 -11.82
N MET A 396 10.49 41.74 -12.33
CA MET A 396 10.68 41.36 -13.73
C MET A 396 9.89 40.09 -14.07
N VAL A 397 9.96 39.07 -13.20
CA VAL A 397 9.20 37.82 -13.32
C VAL A 397 7.69 38.06 -13.22
N GLU A 398 7.22 38.86 -12.25
CA GLU A 398 5.79 39.19 -12.11
C GLU A 398 5.23 40.00 -13.29
N ARG A 399 6.08 40.79 -13.96
CA ARG A 399 5.73 41.52 -15.19
C ARG A 399 5.88 40.70 -16.47
N LEU A 400 6.37 39.46 -16.38
CA LEU A 400 6.59 38.56 -17.52
C LEU A 400 7.42 39.21 -18.66
N GLN A 401 8.51 39.89 -18.29
CA GLN A 401 9.42 40.49 -19.27
C GLN A 401 10.04 39.43 -20.20
N THR A 402 10.40 39.83 -21.41
CA THR A 402 10.89 38.91 -22.46
C THR A 402 12.16 38.16 -22.05
N GLU A 403 13.09 38.85 -21.38
CA GLU A 403 14.37 38.30 -20.89
C GLU A 403 14.20 37.12 -19.92
N VAL A 404 13.02 37.04 -19.26
CA VAL A 404 12.73 35.98 -18.30
C VAL A 404 12.51 34.64 -19.01
N TRP A 405 12.02 34.63 -20.25
CA TRP A 405 11.72 33.40 -20.98
C TRP A 405 12.97 32.64 -21.41
N ASP A 406 14.01 33.37 -21.82
CA ASP A 406 15.30 32.78 -22.21
C ASP A 406 15.96 32.10 -20.99
N VAL A 407 15.98 32.80 -19.85
CA VAL A 407 16.50 32.26 -18.59
C VAL A 407 15.66 31.07 -18.09
N LEU A 408 14.34 31.12 -18.28
CA LEU A 408 13.46 30.02 -17.90
C LEU A 408 13.77 28.76 -18.73
N GLU A 409 14.04 28.88 -20.03
CA GLU A 409 14.40 27.74 -20.88
C GLU A 409 15.71 27.09 -20.43
N ASP A 410 16.72 27.89 -20.08
CA ASP A 410 18.00 27.41 -19.56
C ASP A 410 17.85 26.70 -18.20
N VAL A 411 17.05 27.25 -17.28
CA VAL A 411 16.80 26.66 -15.95
C VAL A 411 16.06 25.32 -16.03
N ILE A 412 15.17 25.18 -17.01
CA ILE A 412 14.34 23.98 -17.20
C ILE A 412 15.13 22.86 -17.85
N LYS A 413 16.17 23.19 -18.61
CA LYS A 413 17.01 22.22 -19.31
C LYS A 413 17.67 21.24 -18.33
N GLU A 414 17.50 19.95 -18.59
CA GLU A 414 17.97 18.85 -17.74
C GLU A 414 17.40 18.81 -16.31
N HIS A 415 16.40 19.64 -16.00
CA HIS A 415 15.73 19.60 -14.71
C HIS A 415 14.44 18.76 -14.80
N PRO A 416 14.44 17.49 -14.35
CA PRO A 416 13.28 16.63 -14.47
C PRO A 416 12.10 17.13 -13.62
N VAL A 417 10.88 16.82 -14.07
CA VAL A 417 9.63 17.04 -13.31
C VAL A 417 8.91 15.72 -13.14
N MET A 418 8.19 15.56 -12.03
CA MET A 418 7.38 14.37 -11.77
C MET A 418 5.92 14.63 -12.13
N LEU A 419 5.36 13.79 -13.01
CA LEU A 419 3.93 13.77 -13.30
C LEU A 419 3.24 12.68 -12.49
N ASN A 420 2.08 13.02 -11.92
CA ASN A 420 1.25 12.10 -11.16
C ASN A 420 -0.23 12.22 -11.56
N ARG A 421 -0.90 11.08 -11.74
CA ARG A 421 -2.36 10.99 -11.92
C ARG A 421 -3.03 10.39 -10.70
N ALA A 422 -4.09 11.04 -10.24
CA ALA A 422 -4.96 10.50 -9.20
C ALA A 422 -6.11 9.70 -9.85
N PRO A 423 -6.44 8.49 -9.36
CA PRO A 423 -5.81 7.76 -8.25
C PRO A 423 -4.52 7.01 -8.66
N THR A 424 -3.51 7.02 -7.79
CA THR A 424 -2.25 6.30 -7.99
C THR A 424 -2.38 4.86 -7.47
N LEU A 425 -2.58 3.88 -8.36
CA LEU A 425 -2.77 2.46 -7.98
C LEU A 425 -1.46 1.67 -7.84
N HIS A 426 -0.45 2.03 -8.63
CA HIS A 426 0.86 1.38 -8.66
C HIS A 426 1.97 2.41 -8.88
N ARG A 427 3.24 2.02 -8.70
CA ARG A 427 4.40 2.92 -8.87
C ARG A 427 4.45 3.66 -10.21
N LEU A 428 4.02 3.05 -11.32
CA LEU A 428 4.07 3.67 -12.66
C LEU A 428 3.09 4.85 -12.83
N GLY A 429 2.23 5.12 -11.84
CA GLY A 429 1.36 6.30 -11.82
C GLY A 429 2.10 7.58 -11.44
N ILE A 430 3.38 7.49 -11.11
CA ILE A 430 4.31 8.62 -10.94
C ILE A 430 5.54 8.33 -11.80
N GLN A 431 5.84 9.22 -12.74
CA GLN A 431 7.04 9.11 -13.58
C GLN A 431 7.70 10.49 -13.73
N ALA A 432 9.01 10.47 -13.97
CA ALA A 432 9.78 11.67 -14.27
C ALA A 432 9.88 11.88 -15.79
N PHE A 433 9.83 13.15 -16.18
CA PHE A 433 9.96 13.60 -17.56
C PHE A 433 10.85 14.84 -17.62
N GLU A 434 11.50 15.05 -18.75
CA GLU A 434 12.15 16.31 -19.06
C GLU A 434 11.10 17.30 -19.61
N PRO A 435 10.86 18.44 -18.94
CA PRO A 435 9.90 19.44 -19.39
C PRO A 435 10.38 20.19 -20.62
N ILE A 436 9.46 20.42 -21.57
CA ILE A 436 9.61 21.33 -22.71
C ILE A 436 8.56 22.42 -22.58
N LEU A 437 8.95 23.67 -22.79
CA LEU A 437 8.01 24.79 -22.79
C LEU A 437 7.02 24.67 -23.95
N VAL A 438 5.73 24.72 -23.64
CA VAL A 438 4.66 24.73 -24.64
C VAL A 438 3.72 25.91 -24.43
N GLU A 439 3.17 26.40 -25.53
CA GLU A 439 2.11 27.41 -25.51
C GLU A 439 0.78 26.82 -25.03
N GLY A 440 -0.05 27.67 -24.40
CA GLY A 440 -1.34 27.29 -23.84
C GLY A 440 -1.26 26.93 -22.35
N LYS A 441 -2.31 26.27 -21.84
CA LYS A 441 -2.49 25.97 -20.40
C LYS A 441 -2.53 24.48 -20.08
N ALA A 442 -2.54 23.61 -21.09
CA ALA A 442 -2.64 22.17 -20.93
C ALA A 442 -1.26 21.49 -20.99
N ILE A 443 -1.09 20.43 -20.21
CA ILE A 443 0.14 19.64 -20.21
C ILE A 443 0.10 18.70 -21.42
N LYS A 444 1.14 18.71 -22.27
CA LYS A 444 1.25 17.72 -23.35
C LYS A 444 1.91 16.45 -22.83
N LEU A 445 1.25 15.31 -23.00
CA LEU A 445 1.73 14.01 -22.56
C LEU A 445 1.99 13.08 -23.76
N HIS A 446 3.02 12.27 -23.63
CA HIS A 446 3.35 11.23 -24.59
C HIS A 446 2.29 10.10 -24.62
N PRO A 447 1.77 9.68 -25.79
CA PRO A 447 0.64 8.73 -25.85
C PRO A 447 0.97 7.31 -25.35
N LEU A 448 2.23 6.85 -25.44
CA LEU A 448 2.60 5.50 -24.95
C LEU A 448 2.58 5.38 -23.42
N VAL A 449 2.64 6.49 -22.68
CA VAL A 449 2.62 6.44 -21.21
C VAL A 449 1.20 6.44 -20.64
N CYS A 450 0.18 6.71 -21.46
CA CYS A 450 -1.21 6.73 -21.05
C CYS A 450 -1.67 5.39 -20.46
N THR A 451 -1.15 4.27 -20.95
CA THR A 451 -1.45 2.94 -20.39
C THR A 451 -0.91 2.78 -18.96
N ALA A 452 0.27 3.35 -18.68
CA ALA A 452 0.85 3.35 -17.34
C ALA A 452 0.07 4.26 -16.39
N PHE A 453 -0.28 5.47 -16.81
CA PHE A 453 -1.09 6.37 -15.97
C PHE A 453 -2.57 5.96 -15.89
N ASN A 454 -3.00 5.00 -16.71
CA ASN A 454 -4.40 4.66 -16.95
C ASN A 454 -5.24 5.90 -17.34
N ALA A 455 -4.64 6.80 -18.13
CA ALA A 455 -5.16 8.12 -18.47
C ALA A 455 -5.69 8.18 -19.90
N ASP A 456 -6.69 9.03 -20.11
CA ASP A 456 -7.22 9.42 -21.41
C ASP A 456 -7.24 10.95 -21.57
N PHE A 457 -7.68 11.44 -22.73
CA PHE A 457 -7.61 12.85 -23.11
C PHE A 457 -8.99 13.51 -23.17
N ASP A 458 -9.93 13.10 -22.31
CA ASP A 458 -11.33 13.58 -22.29
C ASP A 458 -11.61 14.65 -21.21
N GLY A 459 -10.59 15.06 -20.45
CA GLY A 459 -10.70 16.02 -19.34
C GLY A 459 -9.85 15.67 -18.12
N ASP A 460 -9.17 14.52 -18.16
CA ASP A 460 -8.22 14.10 -17.14
C ASP A 460 -7.18 15.17 -16.79
N GLN A 461 -6.80 15.20 -15.51
CA GLN A 461 -5.84 16.16 -14.97
C GLN A 461 -4.66 15.44 -14.34
N MET A 462 -3.46 15.98 -14.55
CA MET A 462 -2.23 15.51 -13.91
C MET A 462 -1.62 16.60 -13.04
N ALA A 463 -1.04 16.17 -11.92
CA ALA A 463 -0.26 17.02 -11.04
C ALA A 463 1.23 16.92 -11.38
N VAL A 464 1.89 18.08 -11.47
CA VAL A 464 3.33 18.23 -11.66
C VAL A 464 3.97 18.55 -10.32
N HIS A 465 5.12 17.94 -10.03
CA HIS A 465 5.93 18.24 -8.85
C HIS A 465 7.38 18.47 -9.25
N LEU A 466 8.02 19.47 -8.64
CA LEU A 466 9.41 19.84 -8.94
C LEU A 466 10.38 19.28 -7.89
N PRO A 467 11.32 18.39 -8.24
CA PRO A 467 12.37 17.93 -7.33
C PRO A 467 13.41 19.04 -7.08
N LEU A 468 13.58 19.47 -5.82
CA LEU A 468 14.42 20.64 -5.51
C LEU A 468 15.90 20.32 -5.26
N THR A 469 16.21 19.18 -4.63
CA THR A 469 17.61 18.84 -4.29
C THR A 469 18.28 18.08 -5.44
N MET A 470 19.61 18.18 -5.52
CA MET A 470 20.39 17.48 -6.55
C MET A 470 20.22 15.96 -6.47
N GLU A 471 20.13 15.40 -5.26
CA GLU A 471 19.90 13.97 -5.05
C GLU A 471 18.52 13.56 -5.56
N ALA A 472 17.48 14.37 -5.30
CA ALA A 472 16.12 14.11 -5.78
C ALA A 472 16.04 14.20 -7.31
N GLN A 473 16.75 15.14 -7.94
CA GLN A 473 16.84 15.25 -9.39
C GLN A 473 17.55 14.02 -9.99
N ALA A 474 18.66 13.59 -9.39
CA ALA A 474 19.38 12.38 -9.79
C ALA A 474 18.50 11.11 -9.65
N GLU A 475 17.79 10.96 -8.52
CA GLU A 475 16.84 9.86 -8.33
C GLU A 475 15.74 9.87 -9.39
N CYS A 476 15.19 11.05 -9.73
CA CYS A 476 14.21 11.17 -10.79
C CYS A 476 14.79 10.71 -12.15
N ARG A 477 16.02 11.11 -12.47
CA ARG A 477 16.67 10.81 -13.76
C ARG A 477 17.05 9.34 -13.89
N PHE A 478 17.58 8.72 -12.85
CA PHE A 478 18.05 7.33 -12.90
C PHE A 478 16.94 6.31 -12.62
N LEU A 479 15.96 6.61 -11.76
CA LEU A 479 14.96 5.63 -11.33
C LEU A 479 13.57 5.88 -11.92
N LEU A 480 13.12 7.12 -11.99
CA LEU A 480 11.72 7.46 -12.32
C LEU A 480 11.50 7.84 -13.78
N LEU A 481 12.56 8.07 -14.56
CA LEU A 481 12.44 8.47 -15.95
C LEU A 481 11.65 7.43 -16.76
N SER A 482 10.76 7.89 -17.63
CA SER A 482 9.83 7.02 -18.38
C SER A 482 10.50 5.87 -19.16
N PRO A 483 11.65 6.05 -19.87
CA PRO A 483 12.32 4.97 -20.60
C PRO A 483 12.84 3.83 -19.72
N ASN A 484 13.05 4.07 -18.43
CA ASN A 484 13.50 3.03 -17.50
C ASN A 484 12.34 2.16 -17.01
N ASN A 485 11.10 2.59 -17.26
CA ASN A 485 9.87 2.02 -16.71
C ASN A 485 8.98 1.40 -17.81
N LEU A 486 9.57 0.59 -18.69
CA LEU A 486 8.87 -0.05 -19.81
C LEU A 486 8.19 -1.38 -19.44
N LEU A 487 8.59 -2.01 -18.34
CA LEU A 487 8.05 -3.30 -17.88
C LEU A 487 7.11 -3.13 -16.68
N LYS A 488 6.11 -4.00 -16.61
CA LYS A 488 5.15 -4.08 -15.52
C LYS A 488 5.81 -4.76 -14.31
N PRO A 489 5.75 -4.16 -13.12
CA PRO A 489 6.27 -4.81 -11.91
C PRO A 489 5.53 -6.11 -11.52
N SER A 490 4.29 -6.32 -12.00
CA SER A 490 3.44 -7.46 -11.65
C SER A 490 3.86 -8.78 -12.28
N ASP A 491 4.20 -8.76 -13.58
CA ASP A 491 4.45 -9.94 -14.42
C ASP A 491 5.74 -9.82 -15.26
N GLY A 492 6.33 -8.62 -15.38
CA GLY A 492 7.48 -8.37 -16.24
C GLY A 492 7.13 -8.21 -17.72
N GLY A 493 5.85 -8.11 -18.07
CA GLY A 493 5.41 -7.81 -19.43
C GLY A 493 5.58 -6.32 -19.80
N PRO A 494 5.64 -5.95 -21.09
CA PRO A 494 5.75 -4.56 -21.51
C PRO A 494 4.46 -3.77 -21.16
N VAL A 495 4.64 -2.58 -20.58
CA VAL A 495 3.57 -1.61 -20.25
C VAL A 495 3.25 -0.74 -21.46
N ALA A 496 4.30 -0.22 -22.09
CA ALA A 496 4.24 0.75 -23.18
C ALA A 496 3.98 0.05 -24.52
N VAL A 497 2.87 -0.70 -24.60
CA VAL A 497 2.44 -1.35 -25.84
C VAL A 497 1.65 -0.33 -26.66
N PRO A 498 1.99 -0.13 -27.95
CA PRO A 498 1.20 0.68 -28.85
C PRO A 498 -0.29 0.28 -28.81
N SER A 499 -1.17 1.27 -28.86
CA SER A 499 -2.61 1.06 -28.75
C SER A 499 -3.36 1.88 -29.80
N GLN A 500 -4.62 1.50 -30.03
CA GLN A 500 -5.54 2.21 -30.93
C GLN A 500 -4.91 2.45 -32.31
N ASP A 501 -4.82 3.71 -32.73
CA ASP A 501 -4.44 4.14 -34.07
C ASP A 501 -3.03 3.69 -34.47
N MET A 502 -2.10 3.61 -33.51
CA MET A 502 -0.74 3.12 -33.75
C MET A 502 -0.78 1.67 -34.24
N VAL A 503 -1.57 0.82 -33.59
CA VAL A 503 -1.73 -0.60 -33.97
C VAL A 503 -2.43 -0.71 -35.32
N LEU A 504 -3.47 0.10 -35.54
CA LEU A 504 -4.24 0.12 -36.77
C LEU A 504 -3.38 0.49 -37.98
N GLY A 505 -2.51 1.49 -37.85
CA GLY A 505 -1.58 1.90 -38.91
C GLY A 505 -0.57 0.80 -39.26
N ILE A 506 -0.03 0.09 -38.25
CA ILE A 506 0.91 -1.01 -38.47
C ILE A 506 0.20 -2.23 -39.07
N TYR A 507 -1.01 -2.54 -38.61
CA TYR A 507 -1.85 -3.60 -39.16
C TYR A 507 -2.13 -3.34 -40.65
N TYR A 508 -2.53 -2.11 -40.99
CA TYR A 508 -2.73 -1.70 -42.37
C TYR A 508 -1.43 -1.80 -43.19
N LEU A 509 -0.31 -1.31 -42.64
CA LEU A 509 0.99 -1.35 -43.31
C LEU A 509 1.47 -2.78 -43.62
N THR A 510 1.19 -3.76 -42.75
CA THR A 510 1.65 -5.15 -42.89
C THR A 510 0.66 -6.08 -43.59
N GLN A 511 -0.55 -5.60 -43.90
CA GLN A 511 -1.59 -6.35 -44.59
C GLN A 511 -1.20 -6.62 -46.06
N GLU A 512 -1.54 -7.81 -46.55
CA GLU A 512 -1.36 -8.22 -47.94
C GLU A 512 -2.72 -8.23 -48.66
N ARG A 513 -2.75 -7.76 -49.91
CA ARG A 513 -3.96 -7.74 -50.75
C ARG A 513 -3.66 -8.44 -52.08
N PRO A 514 -4.27 -9.61 -52.34
CA PRO A 514 -4.18 -10.27 -53.63
C PRO A 514 -4.79 -9.39 -54.74
N GLY A 515 -4.15 -9.33 -55.91
CA GLY A 515 -4.59 -8.50 -57.05
C GLY A 515 -4.25 -7.01 -56.91
N ALA A 516 -3.39 -6.63 -55.96
CA ALA A 516 -3.00 -5.24 -55.77
C ALA A 516 -2.05 -4.75 -56.87
N LYS A 517 -2.13 -3.46 -57.20
CA LYS A 517 -1.30 -2.84 -58.24
C LYS A 517 0.19 -3.00 -57.91
N GLY A 518 0.93 -3.61 -58.85
CA GLY A 518 2.36 -3.89 -58.71
C GLY A 518 2.72 -5.31 -58.21
N GLU A 519 1.74 -6.21 -58.11
CA GLU A 519 1.98 -7.61 -57.73
C GLU A 519 2.95 -8.33 -58.70
N GLY A 520 3.92 -9.03 -58.14
CA GLY A 520 4.93 -9.81 -58.88
C GLY A 520 6.10 -9.00 -59.45
N MET A 521 6.16 -7.68 -59.21
CA MET A 521 7.28 -6.84 -59.66
C MET A 521 8.60 -7.20 -58.96
N PHE A 522 9.71 -7.07 -59.69
CA PHE A 522 11.06 -7.30 -59.20
C PHE A 522 11.80 -5.97 -59.01
N PHE A 523 12.42 -5.79 -57.86
CA PHE A 523 13.23 -4.61 -57.52
C PHE A 523 14.65 -4.99 -57.16
N LYS A 524 15.62 -4.15 -57.55
CA LYS A 524 17.05 -4.36 -57.28
C LYS A 524 17.44 -4.07 -55.83
N SER A 525 16.65 -3.26 -55.13
CA SER A 525 16.91 -2.82 -53.75
C SER A 525 15.63 -2.36 -53.06
N PRO A 526 15.56 -2.38 -51.71
CA PRO A 526 14.45 -1.81 -50.94
C PRO A 526 14.13 -0.35 -51.33
N ASN A 527 15.15 0.48 -51.51
CA ASN A 527 14.99 1.90 -51.89
C ASN A 527 14.28 2.08 -53.25
N GLU A 528 14.51 1.17 -54.20
CA GLU A 528 13.83 1.21 -55.49
C GLU A 528 12.34 0.85 -55.36
N ALA A 529 12.00 -0.10 -54.49
CA ALA A 529 10.61 -0.43 -54.18
C ALA A 529 9.88 0.74 -53.50
N LEU A 530 10.57 1.47 -52.61
CA LEU A 530 10.05 2.69 -51.97
C LEU A 530 9.81 3.80 -52.99
N LEU A 531 10.77 4.04 -53.88
CA LEU A 531 10.63 5.00 -54.97
C LEU A 531 9.47 4.65 -55.91
N ALA A 532 9.28 3.35 -56.20
CA ALA A 532 8.15 2.87 -56.99
C ALA A 532 6.80 3.10 -56.27
N TYR A 533 6.76 2.99 -54.95
CA TYR A 533 5.58 3.34 -54.16
C TYR A 533 5.30 4.85 -54.16
N GLU A 534 6.32 5.70 -54.01
CA GLU A 534 6.15 7.15 -54.06
C GLU A 534 5.66 7.63 -55.44
N ASN A 535 6.11 6.99 -56.51
CA ASN A 535 5.62 7.23 -57.87
C ASN A 535 4.24 6.60 -58.16
N GLY A 536 3.65 5.87 -57.21
CA GLY A 536 2.35 5.20 -57.36
C GLY A 536 2.35 4.01 -58.34
N ALA A 537 3.52 3.45 -58.66
CA ALA A 537 3.67 2.27 -59.50
C ALA A 537 3.31 0.97 -58.74
N VAL A 538 3.55 0.95 -57.43
CA VAL A 538 3.25 -0.17 -56.53
C VAL A 538 2.46 0.33 -55.32
N THR A 539 1.63 -0.53 -54.74
CA THR A 539 0.88 -0.25 -53.49
C THR A 539 1.52 -0.93 -52.28
N LEU A 540 1.24 -0.45 -51.06
CA LEU A 540 1.84 -0.99 -49.83
C LEU A 540 1.62 -2.50 -49.64
N HIS A 541 0.48 -2.99 -50.13
CA HIS A 541 -0.02 -4.35 -49.90
C HIS A 541 0.32 -5.33 -51.02
N ALA A 542 0.96 -4.85 -52.10
CA ALA A 542 1.32 -5.69 -53.24
C ALA A 542 2.50 -6.60 -52.87
N ARG A 543 2.39 -7.87 -53.27
CA ARG A 543 3.46 -8.85 -53.10
C ARG A 543 4.52 -8.66 -54.17
N ILE A 544 5.75 -8.36 -53.76
CA ILE A 544 6.87 -8.00 -54.63
C ILE A 544 8.10 -8.86 -54.31
N LYS A 545 9.04 -8.89 -55.25
CA LYS A 545 10.31 -9.60 -55.10
C LYS A 545 11.45 -8.59 -55.04
N VAL A 546 12.19 -8.54 -53.94
CA VAL A 546 13.26 -7.56 -53.75
C VAL A 546 14.58 -8.26 -53.53
N ARG A 547 15.63 -7.80 -54.21
CA ARG A 547 17.00 -8.22 -53.91
C ARG A 547 17.50 -7.50 -52.65
N VAL A 548 17.79 -8.28 -51.62
CA VAL A 548 18.35 -7.80 -50.34
C VAL A 548 19.81 -8.23 -50.25
N THR A 549 20.68 -7.28 -49.88
CA THR A 549 22.10 -7.54 -49.65
C THR A 549 22.41 -7.25 -48.18
N LYS A 550 22.99 -8.22 -47.47
CA LYS A 550 23.31 -8.09 -46.04
C LYS A 550 24.74 -8.53 -45.77
N THR A 551 25.42 -7.79 -44.90
CA THR A 551 26.73 -8.18 -44.37
C THR A 551 26.53 -9.04 -43.13
N LEU A 552 27.02 -10.27 -43.17
CA LEU A 552 26.98 -11.18 -42.02
C LEU A 552 27.96 -10.73 -40.92
N PRO A 553 27.79 -11.21 -39.66
CA PRO A 553 28.73 -10.96 -38.57
C PRO A 553 30.18 -11.34 -38.91
N ASP A 554 30.38 -12.31 -39.81
CA ASP A 554 31.68 -12.80 -40.28
C ASP A 554 32.31 -11.93 -41.41
N GLY A 555 31.72 -10.76 -41.72
CA GLY A 555 32.21 -9.82 -42.73
C GLY A 555 31.90 -10.18 -44.19
N ARG A 556 31.25 -11.33 -44.45
CA ARG A 556 30.83 -11.75 -45.80
C ARG A 556 29.53 -11.06 -46.22
N THR A 557 29.49 -10.50 -47.43
CA THR A 557 28.27 -9.95 -48.04
C THR A 557 27.51 -11.02 -48.81
N MET A 558 26.28 -11.32 -48.38
CA MET A 558 25.37 -12.22 -49.10
C MET A 558 24.23 -11.41 -49.73
N SER A 559 23.86 -11.79 -50.96
CA SER A 559 22.73 -11.19 -51.68
C SER A 559 21.76 -12.26 -52.16
N GLY A 560 20.47 -12.03 -52.02
CA GLY A 560 19.42 -12.96 -52.44
C GLY A 560 18.10 -12.25 -52.70
N ILE A 561 17.16 -12.95 -53.32
CA ILE A 561 15.82 -12.45 -53.63
C ILE A 561 14.87 -12.90 -52.53
N VAL A 562 14.11 -11.96 -51.98
CA VAL A 562 13.12 -12.22 -50.94
C VAL A 562 11.74 -11.76 -51.42
N ASP A 563 10.75 -12.62 -51.22
CA ASP A 563 9.34 -12.29 -51.45
C ASP A 563 8.80 -11.53 -50.22
N THR A 564 8.30 -10.30 -50.42
CA THR A 564 7.77 -9.48 -49.32
C THR A 564 6.77 -8.44 -49.84
N THR A 565 6.31 -7.50 -49.01
CA THR A 565 5.49 -6.35 -49.43
C THR A 565 6.23 -5.05 -49.14
N VAL A 566 5.90 -3.97 -49.86
CA VAL A 566 6.51 -2.64 -49.62
C VAL A 566 6.28 -2.20 -48.18
N GLY A 567 5.09 -2.45 -47.63
CA GLY A 567 4.79 -2.10 -46.24
C GLY A 567 5.60 -2.89 -45.21
N ARG A 568 5.87 -4.18 -45.44
CA ARG A 568 6.73 -4.98 -44.57
C ARG A 568 8.19 -4.54 -44.64
N ILE A 569 8.68 -4.07 -45.78
CA ILE A 569 10.03 -3.50 -45.91
C ILE A 569 10.16 -2.28 -44.98
N LEU A 570 9.24 -1.32 -45.10
CA LEU A 570 9.20 -0.11 -44.26
C LEU A 570 9.17 -0.43 -42.77
N PHE A 571 8.40 -1.45 -42.37
CA PHE A 571 8.32 -1.83 -40.97
C PHE A 571 9.58 -2.54 -40.46
N ASN A 572 10.27 -3.30 -41.31
CA ASN A 572 11.52 -3.97 -40.93
C ASN A 572 12.71 -2.99 -40.82
N GLU A 573 12.68 -1.83 -41.48
CA GLU A 573 13.74 -0.82 -41.36
C GLU A 573 13.87 -0.25 -39.94
N ILE A 574 12.76 -0.07 -39.23
CA ILE A 574 12.76 0.45 -37.86
C ILE A 574 12.98 -0.61 -36.78
N ILE A 575 12.92 -1.89 -37.14
CA ILE A 575 13.01 -3.01 -36.18
C ILE A 575 14.39 -3.66 -36.24
N PRO A 576 15.03 -3.88 -35.08
CA PRO A 576 16.28 -4.64 -35.02
C PRO A 576 16.14 -6.00 -35.71
N GLN A 577 17.03 -6.27 -36.65
CA GLN A 577 16.98 -7.49 -37.45
C GLN A 577 17.81 -8.59 -36.76
N ASP A 578 17.51 -8.96 -35.51
CA ASP A 578 18.21 -10.01 -34.75
C ASP A 578 17.37 -10.57 -33.59
N LEU A 579 16.04 -10.48 -33.71
CA LEU A 579 15.08 -10.85 -32.67
C LEU A 579 14.78 -12.35 -32.59
N GLY A 580 15.26 -13.14 -33.55
CA GLY A 580 15.10 -14.60 -33.57
C GLY A 580 13.65 -15.05 -33.82
N PHE A 581 12.88 -14.31 -34.61
CA PHE A 581 11.66 -14.85 -35.23
C PHE A 581 12.00 -15.79 -36.39
N VAL A 582 13.09 -15.47 -37.09
CA VAL A 582 13.69 -16.34 -38.09
C VAL A 582 14.90 -17.03 -37.47
N ASP A 583 14.89 -18.36 -37.45
CA ASP A 583 16.06 -19.12 -37.02
C ASP A 583 17.15 -19.06 -38.08
N ARG A 584 18.22 -18.32 -37.76
CA ARG A 584 19.37 -18.09 -38.63
C ARG A 584 20.41 -19.20 -38.59
N THR A 585 20.24 -20.19 -37.72
CA THR A 585 21.10 -21.37 -37.71
C THR A 585 20.81 -22.30 -38.89
N ILE A 586 19.62 -22.18 -39.50
CA ILE A 586 19.22 -22.93 -40.69
C ILE A 586 19.77 -22.24 -41.96
N PRO A 587 20.56 -22.94 -42.79
CA PRO A 587 21.10 -22.37 -44.03
C PRO A 587 20.00 -21.85 -44.97
N GLY A 588 20.15 -20.61 -45.49
CA GLY A 588 19.19 -19.99 -46.41
C GLY A 588 18.15 -19.07 -45.75
N ASN A 589 18.10 -19.02 -44.42
CA ASN A 589 17.24 -18.08 -43.67
C ASN A 589 17.94 -16.75 -43.33
N GLU A 590 19.22 -16.56 -43.67
CA GLU A 590 20.00 -15.38 -43.25
C GLU A 590 19.48 -14.05 -43.83
N LEU A 591 18.81 -14.11 -44.98
CA LEU A 591 18.33 -12.95 -45.73
C LEU A 591 16.83 -12.66 -45.55
N LYS A 592 16.08 -13.53 -44.86
CA LYS A 592 14.65 -13.29 -44.62
C LYS A 592 14.47 -12.18 -43.58
N PRO A 593 13.50 -11.26 -43.78
CA PRO A 593 13.18 -10.25 -42.78
C PRO A 593 12.66 -10.92 -41.50
N GLU A 594 12.95 -10.33 -40.35
CA GLU A 594 12.42 -10.84 -39.07
C GLU A 594 10.88 -10.86 -39.06
N ILE A 595 10.24 -9.90 -39.74
CA ILE A 595 8.79 -9.73 -39.75
C ILE A 595 8.25 -9.92 -41.15
N ASP A 596 7.67 -11.10 -41.39
CA ASP A 596 6.99 -11.45 -42.64
C ASP A 596 5.53 -11.91 -42.43
N PHE A 597 4.94 -11.54 -41.30
CA PHE A 597 3.56 -11.89 -40.95
C PHE A 597 2.73 -10.63 -40.66
N LEU A 598 1.40 -10.78 -40.65
CA LEU A 598 0.48 -9.72 -40.29
C LEU A 598 0.64 -9.34 -38.82
N VAL A 599 0.95 -8.07 -38.56
CA VAL A 599 1.26 -7.59 -37.21
C VAL A 599 -0.01 -7.05 -36.55
N LYS A 600 -0.53 -7.79 -35.57
CA LYS A 600 -1.62 -7.34 -34.67
C LYS A 600 -1.04 -6.89 -33.33
N LYS A 601 -1.89 -6.40 -32.42
CA LYS A 601 -1.48 -5.98 -31.07
C LYS A 601 -0.70 -7.05 -30.29
N LYS A 602 -1.10 -8.32 -30.39
CA LYS A 602 -0.42 -9.44 -29.69
C LYS A 602 1.00 -9.64 -30.21
N GLN A 603 1.19 -9.59 -31.53
CA GLN A 603 2.49 -9.71 -32.18
C GLN A 603 3.39 -8.51 -31.85
N LEU A 604 2.85 -7.30 -31.79
CA LEU A 604 3.62 -6.13 -31.32
C LEU A 604 4.15 -6.32 -29.90
N LYS A 605 3.32 -6.86 -28.99
CA LYS A 605 3.77 -7.21 -27.63
C LYS A 605 4.96 -8.17 -27.66
N GLN A 606 4.89 -9.23 -28.46
CA GLN A 606 5.96 -10.23 -28.61
C GLN A 606 7.24 -9.65 -29.24
N ILE A 607 7.11 -8.76 -30.23
CA ILE A 607 8.25 -8.05 -30.83
C ILE A 607 8.96 -7.22 -29.75
N LEU A 608 8.21 -6.42 -28.99
CA LEU A 608 8.78 -5.59 -27.91
C LEU A 608 9.42 -6.43 -26.81
N GLU A 609 8.81 -7.54 -26.39
CA GLU A 609 9.39 -8.46 -25.42
C GLU A 609 10.75 -9.00 -25.88
N LYS A 610 10.88 -9.35 -27.17
CA LYS A 610 12.16 -9.83 -27.73
C LYS A 610 13.20 -8.71 -27.85
N VAL A 611 12.80 -7.49 -28.21
CA VAL A 611 13.70 -6.33 -28.27
C VAL A 611 14.25 -6.03 -26.89
N ILE A 612 13.41 -5.97 -25.85
CA ILE A 612 13.83 -5.70 -24.47
C ILE A 612 14.79 -6.78 -23.98
N ASN A 613 14.48 -8.06 -24.22
CA ASN A 613 15.31 -9.17 -23.75
C ASN A 613 16.66 -9.28 -24.47
N THR A 614 16.80 -8.71 -25.67
CA THR A 614 18.03 -8.81 -26.49
C THR A 614 18.88 -7.54 -26.41
N HIS A 615 18.26 -6.37 -26.53
CA HIS A 615 18.94 -5.06 -26.62
C HIS A 615 18.74 -4.15 -25.41
N GLY A 616 17.88 -4.52 -24.45
CA GLY A 616 17.59 -3.74 -23.25
C GLY A 616 16.63 -2.57 -23.46
N ALA A 617 16.49 -1.74 -22.43
CA ALA A 617 15.43 -0.72 -22.36
C ALA A 617 15.64 0.46 -23.33
N ILE A 618 16.88 0.92 -23.53
CA ILE A 618 17.18 2.11 -24.33
C ILE A 618 16.80 1.90 -25.80
N GLN A 619 17.27 0.81 -26.41
CA GLN A 619 16.95 0.50 -27.80
C GLN A 619 15.44 0.26 -27.99
N THR A 620 14.79 -0.35 -27.00
CA THR A 620 13.34 -0.53 -26.99
C THR A 620 12.61 0.82 -27.00
N ALA A 621 13.04 1.79 -26.20
CA ALA A 621 12.43 3.13 -26.16
C ALA A 621 12.52 3.83 -27.53
N ILE A 622 13.67 3.74 -28.21
CA ILE A 622 13.85 4.27 -29.57
C ILE A 622 12.90 3.57 -30.54
N THR A 623 12.87 2.23 -30.50
CA THR A 623 12.01 1.43 -31.39
C THR A 623 10.53 1.73 -31.15
N LEU A 624 10.12 2.02 -29.90
CA LEU A 624 8.76 2.43 -29.56
C LEU A 624 8.38 3.78 -30.14
N ASP A 625 9.27 4.77 -30.09
CA ASP A 625 9.06 6.08 -30.69
C ASP A 625 8.95 5.99 -32.23
N ASP A 626 9.76 5.14 -32.86
CA ASP A 626 9.69 4.88 -34.30
C ASP A 626 8.39 4.17 -34.71
N ILE A 627 7.98 3.14 -33.94
CA ILE A 627 6.72 2.43 -34.13
C ILE A 627 5.53 3.40 -33.99
N LYS A 628 5.56 4.30 -33.00
CA LYS A 628 4.55 5.35 -32.81
C LYS A 628 4.48 6.27 -34.04
N ALA A 629 5.62 6.78 -34.50
CA ALA A 629 5.68 7.72 -35.61
C ALA A 629 5.15 7.10 -36.92
N ILE A 630 5.60 5.88 -37.26
CA ILE A 630 5.12 5.14 -38.42
C ILE A 630 3.65 4.77 -38.27
N GLY A 631 3.23 4.27 -37.09
CA GLY A 631 1.85 3.91 -36.80
C GLY A 631 0.88 5.06 -37.07
N TYR A 632 1.16 6.26 -36.53
CA TYR A 632 0.33 7.43 -36.80
C TYR A 632 0.35 7.84 -38.28
N LYS A 633 1.54 7.92 -38.90
CA LYS A 633 1.67 8.32 -40.32
C LYS A 633 0.84 7.44 -41.26
N TYR A 634 0.93 6.12 -41.10
CA TYR A 634 0.21 5.19 -41.97
C TYR A 634 -1.25 5.00 -41.56
N SER A 635 -1.61 5.20 -40.29
CA SER A 635 -3.02 5.28 -39.88
C SER A 635 -3.74 6.46 -40.53
N THR A 636 -3.12 7.64 -40.54
CA THR A 636 -3.66 8.82 -41.24
C THR A 636 -3.77 8.58 -42.76
N ARG A 637 -2.77 7.95 -43.37
CA ARG A 637 -2.82 7.61 -44.81
C ARG A 637 -3.86 6.54 -45.14
N ALA A 638 -4.11 5.60 -44.24
CA ALA A 638 -5.15 4.59 -44.41
C ALA A 638 -6.55 5.21 -44.45
N ALA A 639 -6.72 6.39 -43.84
CA ALA A 639 -7.97 7.15 -43.79
C ALA A 639 -9.17 6.28 -43.39
N MET A 640 -8.95 5.38 -42.43
CA MET A 640 -9.99 4.46 -41.97
C MET A 640 -11.13 5.24 -41.33
N THR A 641 -12.35 4.92 -41.74
CA THR A 641 -13.57 5.56 -41.27
C THR A 641 -14.54 4.51 -40.73
N VAL A 642 -15.55 4.93 -40.00
CA VAL A 642 -16.65 4.06 -39.61
C VAL A 642 -17.95 4.69 -40.10
N SER A 643 -18.72 3.92 -40.85
CA SER A 643 -20.01 4.35 -41.35
C SER A 643 -21.10 3.35 -40.98
N ILE A 644 -22.36 3.76 -41.09
CA ILE A 644 -23.45 2.81 -40.90
C ILE A 644 -23.38 1.69 -41.93
N SER A 645 -22.92 1.90 -43.18
CA SER A 645 -22.88 0.82 -44.18
C SER A 645 -21.90 -0.30 -43.83
N ASP A 646 -20.90 -0.03 -42.99
CA ASP A 646 -19.92 -1.00 -42.54
C ASP A 646 -20.53 -2.04 -41.57
N MET A 647 -21.66 -1.72 -40.93
CA MET A 647 -22.35 -2.60 -39.97
C MET A 647 -23.32 -3.56 -40.66
N THR A 648 -22.83 -4.58 -41.37
CA THR A 648 -23.70 -5.51 -42.12
C THR A 648 -24.47 -6.45 -41.19
N VAL A 649 -25.81 -6.44 -41.27
CA VAL A 649 -26.67 -7.38 -40.54
C VAL A 649 -26.78 -8.70 -41.33
N PRO A 650 -26.62 -9.87 -40.70
CA PRO A 650 -26.74 -11.16 -41.37
C PRO A 650 -28.16 -11.39 -41.89
N ALA A 651 -28.29 -11.88 -43.13
CA ALA A 651 -29.59 -12.22 -43.70
C ALA A 651 -30.26 -13.39 -42.96
N THR A 652 -29.47 -14.31 -42.38
CA THR A 652 -29.92 -15.47 -41.60
C THR A 652 -30.61 -15.08 -40.29
N LYS A 653 -30.40 -13.85 -39.78
CA LYS A 653 -30.97 -13.35 -38.51
C LYS A 653 -32.49 -13.55 -38.43
N LYS A 654 -33.23 -13.21 -39.49
CA LYS A 654 -34.70 -13.31 -39.48
C LYS A 654 -35.19 -14.75 -39.34
N GLN A 655 -34.49 -15.69 -39.97
CA GLN A 655 -34.82 -17.12 -39.93
C GLN A 655 -34.52 -17.69 -38.53
N LEU A 656 -33.33 -17.42 -38.01
CA LEU A 656 -32.91 -17.88 -36.67
C LEU A 656 -33.85 -17.39 -35.56
N LEU A 657 -34.29 -16.13 -35.62
CA LEU A 657 -35.24 -15.59 -34.63
C LEU A 657 -36.62 -16.27 -34.73
N ALA A 658 -37.12 -16.53 -35.94
CA ALA A 658 -38.39 -17.22 -36.14
C ALA A 658 -38.35 -18.68 -35.63
N ASP A 659 -37.24 -19.38 -35.88
CA ASP A 659 -37.03 -20.76 -35.42
C ASP A 659 -36.93 -20.84 -33.88
N ALA A 660 -36.26 -19.87 -33.27
CA ALA A 660 -36.17 -19.75 -31.82
C ALA A 660 -37.54 -19.50 -31.18
N GLU A 661 -38.34 -18.58 -31.74
CA GLU A 661 -39.71 -18.29 -31.28
C GLU A 661 -40.62 -19.51 -31.40
N ALA A 662 -40.58 -20.22 -32.52
CA ALA A 662 -41.36 -21.44 -32.72
C ALA A 662 -40.98 -22.53 -31.69
N THR A 663 -39.70 -22.61 -31.33
CA THR A 663 -39.21 -23.54 -30.31
C THR A 663 -39.69 -23.15 -28.91
N VAL A 664 -39.65 -21.86 -28.57
CA VAL A 664 -40.17 -21.32 -27.30
C VAL A 664 -41.67 -21.55 -27.17
N ASP A 665 -42.44 -21.36 -28.25
CA ASP A 665 -43.88 -21.64 -28.27
C ASP A 665 -44.20 -23.12 -28.02
N ARG A 666 -43.37 -24.02 -28.56
CA ARG A 666 -43.47 -25.46 -28.30
C ARG A 666 -43.22 -25.78 -26.82
N ILE A 667 -42.20 -25.17 -26.21
CA ILE A 667 -41.88 -25.31 -24.78
C ILE A 667 -43.06 -24.79 -23.93
N ALA A 668 -43.59 -23.62 -24.25
CA ALA A 668 -44.76 -23.04 -23.57
C ALA A 668 -46.02 -23.92 -23.72
N LYS A 669 -46.18 -24.62 -24.85
CA LYS A 669 -47.27 -25.59 -25.06
C LYS A 669 -47.09 -26.85 -24.22
N ASN A 670 -45.87 -27.35 -24.08
CA ASN A 670 -45.56 -28.49 -23.22
C ASN A 670 -45.80 -28.16 -21.73
N PHE A 671 -45.42 -26.97 -21.30
CA PHE A 671 -45.71 -26.46 -19.96
C PHE A 671 -47.22 -26.38 -19.70
N ARG A 672 -48.00 -25.78 -20.61
CA ARG A 672 -49.47 -25.72 -20.52
C ARG A 672 -50.14 -27.10 -20.47
N ARG A 673 -49.51 -28.12 -21.06
CA ARG A 673 -49.96 -29.52 -21.02
C ARG A 673 -49.52 -30.26 -19.76
N GLY A 674 -48.74 -29.63 -18.88
CA GLY A 674 -48.24 -30.22 -17.64
C GLY A 674 -47.11 -31.24 -17.85
N LEU A 675 -46.44 -31.23 -19.02
CA LEU A 675 -45.35 -32.18 -19.34
C LEU A 675 -44.00 -31.75 -18.75
N ILE A 676 -43.84 -30.47 -18.44
CA ILE A 676 -42.63 -29.87 -17.86
C ILE A 676 -43.00 -28.95 -16.70
N THR A 677 -42.07 -28.76 -15.78
CA THR A 677 -42.20 -27.80 -14.68
C THR A 677 -41.84 -26.38 -15.10
N GLU A 678 -42.15 -25.38 -14.28
CA GLU A 678 -41.84 -23.98 -14.57
C GLU A 678 -40.33 -23.69 -14.58
N GLU A 679 -39.57 -24.34 -13.69
CA GLU A 679 -38.11 -24.22 -13.65
C GLU A 679 -37.45 -24.81 -14.90
N GLU A 680 -37.94 -25.97 -15.37
CA GLU A 680 -37.50 -26.59 -16.62
C GLU A 680 -37.86 -25.73 -17.83
N ARG A 681 -39.09 -25.21 -17.88
CA ARG A 681 -39.54 -24.27 -18.92
C ARG A 681 -38.59 -23.07 -19.01
N TYR A 682 -38.35 -22.40 -17.88
CA TYR A 682 -37.48 -21.23 -17.81
C TYR A 682 -36.06 -21.52 -18.31
N LYS A 683 -35.47 -22.64 -17.87
CA LYS A 683 -34.12 -23.04 -18.27
C LYS A 683 -34.05 -23.38 -19.77
N GLU A 684 -35.00 -24.14 -20.29
CA GLU A 684 -35.05 -24.48 -21.73
C GLU A 684 -35.20 -23.23 -22.60
N VAL A 685 -36.04 -22.27 -22.19
CA VAL A 685 -36.20 -21.00 -22.92
C VAL A 685 -34.89 -20.22 -22.97
N ILE A 686 -34.16 -20.13 -21.86
CA ILE A 686 -32.85 -19.48 -21.81
C ILE A 686 -31.84 -20.16 -22.71
N ASP A 687 -31.78 -21.49 -22.67
CA ASP A 687 -30.81 -22.27 -23.45
C ASP A 687 -31.07 -22.12 -24.96
N VAL A 688 -32.34 -22.08 -25.39
CA VAL A 688 -32.74 -21.81 -26.78
C VAL A 688 -32.24 -20.43 -27.25
N TRP A 689 -32.50 -19.38 -26.46
CA TRP A 689 -32.08 -18.02 -26.82
C TRP A 689 -30.56 -17.88 -26.84
N LYS A 690 -29.86 -18.52 -25.90
CA LYS A 690 -28.40 -18.51 -25.86
C LYS A 690 -27.79 -19.22 -27.08
N ALA A 691 -28.30 -20.39 -27.45
CA ALA A 691 -27.84 -21.11 -28.64
C ALA A 691 -28.06 -20.30 -29.92
N THR A 692 -29.22 -19.65 -30.04
CA THR A 692 -29.56 -18.79 -31.19
C THR A 692 -28.61 -17.59 -31.28
N ASP A 693 -28.33 -16.97 -30.14
CA ASP A 693 -27.46 -15.81 -30.01
C ASP A 693 -25.98 -16.14 -30.35
N ASP A 694 -25.49 -17.32 -29.95
CA ASP A 694 -24.16 -17.82 -30.30
C ASP A 694 -24.05 -18.15 -31.80
N GLN A 695 -25.08 -18.79 -32.39
CA GLN A 695 -25.12 -19.06 -33.83
C GLN A 695 -25.15 -17.77 -34.66
N LEU A 696 -25.97 -16.80 -34.27
CA LEU A 696 -26.03 -15.50 -34.95
C LEU A 696 -24.70 -14.75 -34.89
N THR A 697 -23.98 -14.87 -33.77
CA THR A 697 -22.64 -14.28 -33.61
C THR A 697 -21.65 -14.92 -34.58
N HIS A 698 -21.71 -16.24 -34.76
CA HIS A 698 -20.85 -16.95 -35.71
C HIS A 698 -21.13 -16.52 -37.16
N ASP A 699 -22.39 -16.47 -37.57
CA ASP A 699 -22.81 -16.04 -38.91
C ASP A 699 -22.40 -14.58 -39.20
N LEU A 700 -22.49 -13.71 -38.19
CA LEU A 700 -22.07 -12.30 -38.30
C LEU A 700 -20.57 -12.17 -38.54
N LEU A 701 -19.75 -12.84 -37.74
CA LEU A 701 -18.29 -12.71 -37.83
C LEU A 701 -17.73 -13.33 -39.11
N THR A 702 -18.34 -14.41 -39.60
CA THR A 702 -17.95 -15.05 -40.86
C THR A 702 -18.45 -14.31 -42.09
N GLY A 703 -19.58 -13.60 -41.99
CA GLY A 703 -20.16 -12.82 -43.08
C GLY A 703 -19.52 -11.44 -43.32
N LEU A 704 -18.67 -10.94 -42.42
CA LEU A 704 -17.98 -9.65 -42.58
C LEU A 704 -16.79 -9.77 -43.55
N ASP A 705 -16.67 -8.81 -44.47
CA ASP A 705 -15.50 -8.70 -45.34
C ASP A 705 -14.23 -8.43 -44.52
N LYS A 706 -13.12 -9.10 -44.88
CA LYS A 706 -11.81 -8.95 -44.24
C LYS A 706 -11.27 -7.52 -44.36
N TYR A 707 -11.72 -6.77 -45.36
CA TYR A 707 -11.33 -5.37 -45.58
C TYR A 707 -12.35 -4.36 -45.03
N ASN A 708 -13.40 -4.81 -44.35
CA ASN A 708 -14.31 -3.93 -43.64
C ASN A 708 -13.58 -3.22 -42.49
N ASN A 709 -13.80 -1.91 -42.34
CA ASN A 709 -13.17 -1.09 -41.31
C ASN A 709 -13.45 -1.59 -39.88
N ILE A 710 -14.70 -1.98 -39.60
CA ILE A 710 -15.09 -2.48 -38.27
C ILE A 710 -14.37 -3.79 -37.96
N PHE A 711 -14.29 -4.67 -38.95
CA PHE A 711 -13.56 -5.94 -38.81
C PHE A 711 -12.07 -5.70 -38.59
N MET A 712 -11.45 -4.82 -39.38
CA MET A 712 -10.03 -4.48 -39.22
C MET A 712 -9.72 -3.86 -37.85
N MET A 713 -10.59 -3.00 -37.31
CA MET A 713 -10.43 -2.42 -35.97
C MET A 713 -10.45 -3.48 -34.86
N ALA A 714 -11.35 -4.46 -34.96
CA ALA A 714 -11.45 -5.55 -33.99
C ALA A 714 -10.35 -6.62 -34.18
N ASP A 715 -10.10 -7.06 -35.41
CA ASP A 715 -9.10 -8.10 -35.72
C ASP A 715 -7.66 -7.64 -35.42
N SER A 716 -7.34 -6.37 -35.66
CA SER A 716 -6.05 -5.78 -35.28
C SER A 716 -5.84 -5.74 -33.76
N GLY A 717 -6.93 -5.78 -32.98
CA GLY A 717 -6.93 -5.56 -31.54
C GLY A 717 -6.69 -4.10 -31.15
N ALA A 718 -6.85 -3.15 -32.09
CA ALA A 718 -6.74 -1.72 -31.84
C ALA A 718 -7.87 -1.23 -30.91
N ARG A 719 -9.12 -1.51 -31.29
CA ARG A 719 -10.32 -1.19 -30.50
C ARG A 719 -11.50 -2.03 -30.99
N GLY A 720 -12.30 -2.53 -30.06
CA GLY A 720 -13.46 -3.38 -30.38
C GLY A 720 -13.25 -4.83 -29.97
N SER A 721 -14.34 -5.55 -29.77
CA SER A 721 -14.38 -6.98 -29.51
C SER A 721 -15.56 -7.61 -30.23
N ASP A 722 -15.51 -8.91 -30.45
CA ASP A 722 -16.57 -9.68 -31.11
C ASP A 722 -17.93 -9.48 -30.45
N LYS A 723 -17.95 -9.38 -29.11
CA LYS A 723 -19.16 -9.08 -28.32
C LYS A 723 -19.76 -7.71 -28.64
N GLN A 724 -18.94 -6.71 -28.91
CA GLN A 724 -19.39 -5.36 -29.28
C GLN A 724 -19.91 -5.32 -30.72
N ILE A 725 -19.23 -6.01 -31.65
CA ILE A 725 -19.69 -6.15 -33.04
C ILE A 725 -21.05 -6.84 -33.07
N LYS A 726 -21.21 -7.91 -32.27
CA LYS A 726 -22.48 -8.58 -32.06
C LYS A 726 -23.59 -7.64 -31.60
N GLN A 727 -23.34 -6.80 -30.60
CA GLN A 727 -24.36 -5.85 -30.12
C GLN A 727 -24.71 -4.77 -31.16
N LEU A 728 -23.78 -4.43 -32.05
CA LEU A 728 -24.00 -3.44 -33.11
C LEU A 728 -24.88 -3.99 -34.25
N ALA A 729 -24.58 -5.19 -34.75
CA ALA A 729 -25.17 -5.73 -35.99
C ALA A 729 -25.86 -7.10 -35.85
N GLY A 730 -25.66 -7.83 -34.75
CA GLY A 730 -26.34 -9.09 -34.45
C GLY A 730 -27.65 -8.87 -33.69
N MET A 731 -27.70 -9.33 -32.45
CA MET A 731 -28.73 -9.02 -31.46
C MET A 731 -28.07 -8.72 -30.12
N ARG A 732 -28.79 -8.04 -29.23
CA ARG A 732 -28.24 -7.72 -27.90
C ARG A 732 -28.32 -8.91 -26.93
N GLY A 733 -29.33 -9.76 -27.08
CA GLY A 733 -29.46 -11.03 -26.36
C GLY A 733 -30.13 -10.90 -25.00
N LEU A 734 -29.82 -11.86 -24.13
CA LEU A 734 -30.38 -11.98 -22.79
C LEU A 734 -29.77 -10.96 -21.83
N MET A 735 -30.63 -10.33 -21.02
CA MET A 735 -30.22 -9.36 -19.99
C MET A 735 -30.41 -9.93 -18.58
N ALA A 736 -29.56 -9.52 -17.65
CA ALA A 736 -29.68 -9.83 -16.24
C ALA A 736 -30.42 -8.72 -15.48
N ASP A 737 -31.32 -9.09 -14.59
CA ASP A 737 -31.94 -8.20 -13.63
C ASP A 737 -30.94 -7.78 -12.52
N THR A 738 -31.32 -6.79 -11.71
CA THR A 738 -30.59 -6.31 -10.54
C THR A 738 -30.23 -7.41 -9.55
N THR A 739 -31.02 -8.47 -9.46
CA THR A 739 -30.75 -9.66 -8.64
C THR A 739 -29.73 -10.63 -9.25
N GLY A 740 -29.45 -10.53 -10.55
CA GLY A 740 -28.62 -11.47 -11.30
C GLY A 740 -29.39 -12.58 -12.01
N HIS A 741 -30.71 -12.64 -11.84
CA HIS A 741 -31.56 -13.53 -12.64
C HIS A 741 -31.64 -13.07 -14.09
N THR A 742 -31.59 -14.02 -15.03
CA THR A 742 -31.73 -13.74 -16.46
C THR A 742 -33.19 -13.45 -16.78
N ILE A 743 -33.46 -12.35 -17.47
CA ILE A 743 -34.79 -12.00 -17.95
C ILE A 743 -35.11 -12.90 -19.15
N GLU A 744 -36.26 -13.60 -19.11
CA GLU A 744 -36.66 -14.57 -20.13
C GLU A 744 -36.94 -13.93 -21.50
N LEU A 745 -37.31 -12.65 -21.53
CA LEU A 745 -37.52 -11.88 -22.76
C LEU A 745 -36.19 -11.29 -23.24
N PRO A 746 -35.60 -11.80 -24.36
CA PRO A 746 -34.37 -11.25 -24.90
C PRO A 746 -34.62 -9.96 -25.67
N ILE A 747 -33.55 -9.19 -25.87
CA ILE A 747 -33.55 -8.05 -26.79
C ILE A 747 -33.11 -8.56 -28.17
N LYS A 748 -34.05 -8.58 -29.12
CA LYS A 748 -33.87 -9.14 -30.48
C LYS A 748 -33.23 -8.10 -31.41
N SER A 749 -33.48 -6.83 -31.14
CA SER A 749 -32.94 -5.71 -31.89
C SER A 749 -31.45 -5.50 -31.61
N ASN A 750 -30.79 -4.75 -32.48
CA ASN A 750 -29.41 -4.31 -32.33
C ASN A 750 -29.31 -2.77 -32.37
N PHE A 751 -28.13 -2.21 -32.10
CA PHE A 751 -27.97 -0.75 -32.09
C PHE A 751 -28.13 -0.11 -33.48
N ARG A 752 -27.86 -0.83 -34.57
CA ARG A 752 -28.07 -0.34 -35.93
C ARG A 752 -29.56 -0.18 -36.26
N GLU A 753 -30.38 -1.16 -35.88
CA GLU A 753 -31.83 -1.18 -36.13
C GLU A 753 -32.59 -0.27 -35.16
N GLY A 754 -32.02 -0.03 -33.97
CA GLY A 754 -32.67 0.71 -32.88
C GLY A 754 -33.40 -0.24 -31.92
N LEU A 755 -33.56 0.18 -30.67
CA LEU A 755 -34.26 -0.60 -29.63
C LEU A 755 -35.65 0.00 -29.38
N ASP A 756 -36.63 -0.87 -29.13
CA ASP A 756 -37.93 -0.42 -28.63
C ASP A 756 -37.83 0.08 -27.18
N VAL A 757 -38.81 0.86 -26.72
CA VAL A 757 -38.84 1.45 -25.37
C VAL A 757 -38.72 0.38 -24.30
N LEU A 758 -39.40 -0.77 -24.47
CA LEU A 758 -39.36 -1.86 -23.51
C LEU A 758 -37.99 -2.56 -23.50
N GLU A 759 -37.40 -2.81 -24.67
CA GLU A 759 -36.04 -3.38 -24.79
C GLU A 759 -34.99 -2.45 -24.17
N TYR A 760 -35.11 -1.14 -24.40
CA TYR A 760 -34.22 -0.15 -23.82
C TYR A 760 -34.38 -0.07 -22.28
N PHE A 761 -35.61 -0.16 -21.78
CA PHE A 761 -35.88 -0.19 -20.34
C PHE A 761 -35.26 -1.43 -19.68
N ILE A 762 -35.42 -2.61 -20.27
CA ILE A 762 -34.81 -3.87 -19.79
C ILE A 762 -33.29 -3.73 -19.72
N SER A 763 -32.68 -3.15 -20.75
CA SER A 763 -31.26 -2.86 -20.77
C SER A 763 -30.79 -1.93 -19.65
N ALA A 764 -31.63 -1.00 -19.19
CA ALA A 764 -31.23 0.02 -18.24
C ALA A 764 -30.92 -0.58 -16.85
N HIS A 765 -31.54 -1.70 -16.49
CA HIS A 765 -31.29 -2.41 -15.22
C HIS A 765 -29.84 -2.88 -15.12
N GLY A 766 -29.35 -3.61 -16.13
CA GLY A 766 -27.98 -4.10 -16.19
C GLY A 766 -26.94 -2.98 -16.19
N ALA A 767 -27.16 -1.95 -17.02
CA ALA A 767 -26.25 -0.80 -17.13
C ALA A 767 -26.15 -0.01 -15.81
N ARG A 768 -27.29 0.28 -15.15
CA ARG A 768 -27.31 1.01 -13.87
C ARG A 768 -26.63 0.22 -12.77
N LYS A 769 -26.85 -1.10 -12.71
CA LYS A 769 -26.15 -1.98 -11.76
C LYS A 769 -24.64 -1.95 -12.00
N GLY A 770 -24.18 -2.11 -13.24
CA GLY A 770 -22.76 -2.04 -13.61
C GLY A 770 -22.10 -0.71 -13.19
N MET A 771 -22.76 0.42 -13.45
CA MET A 771 -22.30 1.75 -13.01
C MET A 771 -22.21 1.87 -11.48
N SER A 772 -23.23 1.36 -10.77
CA SER A 772 -23.33 1.49 -9.31
C SER A 772 -22.30 0.59 -8.60
N ASP A 773 -22.13 -0.65 -9.08
CA ASP A 773 -21.11 -1.58 -8.60
C ASP A 773 -19.70 -1.01 -8.81
N THR A 774 -19.44 -0.39 -9.97
CA THR A 774 -18.14 0.23 -10.26
C THR A 774 -17.83 1.37 -9.28
N ALA A 775 -18.81 2.26 -9.02
CA ALA A 775 -18.64 3.37 -8.10
C ALA A 775 -18.42 2.92 -6.64
N LEU A 776 -19.14 1.88 -6.18
CA LEU A 776 -19.02 1.37 -4.81
C LEU A 776 -17.72 0.57 -4.60
N ARG A 777 -17.42 -0.38 -5.51
CA ARG A 777 -16.31 -1.33 -5.34
C ARG A 777 -14.93 -0.72 -5.56
N THR A 778 -14.85 0.44 -6.19
CA THR A 778 -13.59 1.19 -6.31
C THR A 778 -12.99 1.51 -4.95
N ALA A 779 -13.82 1.81 -3.94
CA ALA A 779 -13.35 2.06 -2.58
C ALA A 779 -12.79 0.79 -1.91
N ASP A 780 -13.43 -0.35 -2.14
CA ASP A 780 -13.07 -1.64 -1.51
C ASP A 780 -11.73 -2.17 -2.03
N SER A 781 -11.48 -2.07 -3.33
CA SER A 781 -10.20 -2.48 -3.94
C SER A 781 -9.02 -1.61 -3.46
N GLY A 782 -9.21 -0.30 -3.34
CA GLY A 782 -8.24 0.60 -2.72
C GLY A 782 -7.98 0.26 -1.25
N TYR A 783 -9.02 -0.17 -0.52
CA TYR A 783 -8.89 -0.60 0.86
C TYR A 783 -8.16 -1.96 1.01
N LEU A 784 -8.37 -2.91 0.09
CA LEU A 784 -7.58 -4.15 0.05
C LEU A 784 -6.10 -3.85 -0.21
N THR A 785 -5.79 -3.04 -1.23
CA THR A 785 -4.42 -2.65 -1.57
C THR A 785 -3.72 -2.01 -0.36
N ARG A 786 -4.43 -1.14 0.36
CA ARG A 786 -3.92 -0.55 1.60
C ARG A 786 -3.58 -1.61 2.65
N ARG A 787 -4.47 -2.57 2.92
CA ARG A 787 -4.21 -3.66 3.88
C ARG A 787 -3.00 -4.51 3.48
N LEU A 788 -2.84 -4.78 2.19
CA LEU A 788 -1.69 -5.51 1.66
C LEU A 788 -0.39 -4.71 1.86
N VAL A 789 -0.41 -3.39 1.63
CA VAL A 789 0.75 -2.52 1.89
C VAL A 789 1.08 -2.50 3.39
N ASP A 790 0.07 -2.38 4.24
CA ASP A 790 0.25 -2.32 5.69
C ASP A 790 0.86 -3.62 6.27
N VAL A 791 0.57 -4.79 5.68
CA VAL A 791 1.14 -6.08 6.12
C VAL A 791 2.54 -6.34 5.59
N SER A 792 2.90 -5.77 4.44
CA SER A 792 4.11 -6.14 3.69
C SER A 792 5.17 -5.04 3.62
N GLN A 793 4.88 -3.82 4.09
CA GLN A 793 5.79 -2.67 4.02
C GLN A 793 7.20 -2.91 4.59
N ASP A 794 7.35 -3.79 5.57
CA ASP A 794 8.63 -4.04 6.23
C ASP A 794 9.49 -5.08 5.48
N LEU A 795 8.94 -5.68 4.42
CA LEU A 795 9.65 -6.60 3.53
C LEU A 795 10.52 -5.84 2.53
N ILE A 796 11.79 -5.70 2.89
CA ILE A 796 12.85 -5.09 2.07
C ILE A 796 13.93 -6.15 1.79
N ILE A 797 14.61 -6.05 0.65
CA ILE A 797 15.82 -6.85 0.43
C ILE A 797 16.96 -6.32 1.30
N ARG A 798 17.37 -7.07 2.33
CA ARG A 798 18.46 -6.66 3.25
C ARG A 798 19.79 -7.30 2.91
N GLU A 799 19.75 -8.55 2.46
CA GLU A 799 20.93 -9.39 2.24
C GLU A 799 20.96 -9.93 0.80
N THR A 800 22.14 -10.32 0.34
CA THR A 800 22.32 -10.97 -0.96
C THR A 800 21.92 -12.45 -0.91
N ASP A 801 22.39 -13.19 0.10
CA ASP A 801 22.12 -14.62 0.26
C ASP A 801 21.97 -15.01 1.73
N CYS A 802 20.81 -15.56 2.11
CA CYS A 802 20.55 -16.02 3.48
C CYS A 802 21.32 -17.30 3.87
N CYS A 803 22.10 -17.89 2.96
CA CYS A 803 22.75 -19.19 3.14
C CYS A 803 24.26 -19.12 3.30
N GLU A 804 24.85 -17.93 3.13
CA GLU A 804 26.31 -17.77 3.10
C GLU A 804 26.98 -18.21 4.41
N SER A 805 26.25 -18.14 5.54
CA SER A 805 26.73 -18.56 6.87
C SER A 805 26.31 -19.98 7.31
N LYS A 806 25.22 -20.55 6.78
CA LYS A 806 24.60 -21.81 7.28
C LYS A 806 24.76 -23.02 6.34
N GLY A 807 25.37 -22.86 5.15
CA GLY A 807 25.75 -23.95 4.22
C GLY A 807 24.61 -24.67 3.47
N THR A 808 23.39 -24.70 4.01
CA THR A 808 22.24 -25.39 3.39
C THR A 808 21.36 -24.43 2.59
N ILE A 809 21.10 -24.75 1.32
CA ILE A 809 20.22 -23.97 0.43
C ILE A 809 18.75 -24.32 0.74
N PRO A 810 17.91 -23.36 1.17
CA PRO A 810 16.49 -23.58 1.33
C PRO A 810 15.85 -23.74 -0.04
N TYR A 811 14.99 -24.74 -0.17
CA TYR A 811 14.30 -25.03 -1.42
C TYR A 811 12.85 -25.39 -1.19
N MET A 812 12.07 -25.18 -2.24
CA MET A 812 10.73 -25.67 -2.42
C MET A 812 10.68 -26.41 -3.74
N GLU A 813 10.06 -27.58 -3.75
CA GLU A 813 9.84 -28.34 -4.97
C GLU A 813 8.53 -27.85 -5.61
N ILE A 814 8.62 -27.39 -6.86
CA ILE A 814 7.48 -26.80 -7.58
C ILE A 814 7.11 -27.63 -8.81
N GLU A 815 5.83 -27.57 -9.17
CA GLU A 815 5.24 -28.16 -10.37
C GLU A 815 4.35 -27.12 -11.10
N GLY A 816 3.93 -27.43 -12.33
CA GLY A 816 2.94 -26.64 -13.04
C GLY A 816 1.56 -26.75 -12.37
N PHE A 817 0.77 -25.68 -12.39
CA PHE A 817 -0.58 -25.71 -11.83
C PHE A 817 -1.59 -26.18 -12.88
N THR A 818 -2.21 -27.34 -12.64
CA THR A 818 -3.28 -27.90 -13.49
C THR A 818 -4.58 -28.03 -12.69
N ASP A 819 -5.71 -27.59 -13.27
CA ASP A 819 -7.06 -27.81 -12.75
C ASP A 819 -7.81 -28.78 -13.68
N GLY A 820 -7.82 -30.06 -13.34
CA GLY A 820 -8.34 -31.12 -14.19
C GLY A 820 -7.53 -31.27 -15.48
N LYS A 821 -8.07 -30.79 -16.61
CA LYS A 821 -7.40 -30.80 -17.93
C LYS A 821 -6.83 -29.45 -18.33
N GLU A 822 -7.18 -28.37 -17.63
CA GLU A 822 -6.77 -27.01 -17.98
C GLU A 822 -5.48 -26.65 -17.23
N THR A 823 -4.45 -26.24 -17.96
CA THR A 823 -3.20 -25.79 -17.36
C THR A 823 -3.34 -24.31 -17.01
N ILE A 824 -3.36 -23.98 -15.72
CA ILE A 824 -3.47 -22.60 -15.24
C ILE A 824 -2.15 -21.86 -15.44
N GLU A 825 -1.04 -22.52 -15.07
CA GLU A 825 0.29 -21.92 -15.14
C GLU A 825 1.34 -22.99 -15.48
N THR A 826 2.15 -22.70 -16.49
CA THR A 826 3.20 -23.60 -16.96
C THR A 826 4.41 -23.57 -16.03
N LEU A 827 5.16 -24.68 -15.99
CA LEU A 827 6.41 -24.74 -15.21
C LEU A 827 7.44 -23.70 -15.71
N GLN A 828 7.41 -23.34 -16.99
CA GLN A 828 8.31 -22.33 -17.59
C GLN A 828 8.12 -20.94 -17.00
N GLU A 829 6.87 -20.51 -16.87
CA GLU A 829 6.52 -19.22 -16.32
C GLU A 829 6.98 -19.12 -14.86
N ARG A 830 6.76 -20.18 -14.08
CA ARG A 830 7.16 -20.25 -12.65
C ARG A 830 8.68 -20.25 -12.44
N LEU A 831 9.44 -20.89 -13.34
CA LEU A 831 10.91 -20.93 -13.26
C LEU A 831 11.56 -19.60 -13.65
N THR A 832 10.93 -18.82 -14.52
CA THR A 832 11.52 -17.61 -15.09
C THR A 832 11.77 -16.56 -14.00
N GLY A 833 13.04 -16.16 -13.86
CA GLY A 833 13.48 -15.18 -12.86
C GLY A 833 13.65 -15.73 -11.44
N ARG A 834 13.60 -17.07 -11.24
CA ARG A 834 13.89 -17.72 -9.96
C ARG A 834 15.30 -18.31 -9.92
N TYR A 835 15.79 -18.60 -8.71
CA TYR A 835 17.06 -19.30 -8.50
C TYR A 835 16.80 -20.80 -8.28
N ILE A 836 17.47 -21.65 -9.05
CA ILE A 836 17.36 -23.11 -8.91
C ILE A 836 18.30 -23.58 -7.79
N ALA A 837 17.80 -24.43 -6.90
CA ALA A 837 18.55 -24.91 -5.73
C ALA A 837 19.39 -26.18 -6.01
N GLU A 838 19.13 -26.86 -7.12
CA GLU A 838 19.85 -28.05 -7.59
C GLU A 838 20.59 -27.79 -8.91
N THR A 839 21.57 -28.64 -9.24
CA THR A 839 22.25 -28.60 -10.54
C THR A 839 21.50 -29.52 -11.51
N ILE A 840 21.16 -29.00 -12.69
CA ILE A 840 20.46 -29.75 -13.75
C ILE A 840 21.42 -29.97 -14.91
N THR A 841 21.63 -31.24 -15.26
CA THR A 841 22.49 -31.70 -16.35
C THR A 841 21.66 -32.36 -17.45
N ASP A 842 22.01 -32.15 -18.70
CA ASP A 842 21.40 -32.91 -19.81
C ASP A 842 21.90 -34.38 -19.73
N PRO A 843 20.98 -35.36 -19.66
CA PRO A 843 21.35 -36.77 -19.57
C PRO A 843 22.10 -37.30 -20.81
N ASP A 844 21.93 -36.69 -21.99
CA ASP A 844 22.53 -37.18 -23.24
C ASP A 844 23.97 -36.67 -23.43
N THR A 845 24.22 -35.40 -23.07
CA THR A 845 25.52 -34.74 -23.30
C THR A 845 26.37 -34.65 -22.03
N GLY A 846 25.77 -34.83 -20.85
CA GLY A 846 26.43 -34.59 -19.56
C GLY A 846 26.71 -33.10 -19.27
N GLU A 847 26.27 -32.19 -20.14
CA GLU A 847 26.49 -30.76 -19.97
C GLU A 847 25.58 -30.17 -18.89
N VAL A 848 26.17 -29.31 -18.05
CA VAL A 848 25.43 -28.59 -17.01
C VAL A 848 24.63 -27.45 -17.64
N VAL A 849 23.31 -27.59 -17.70
CA VAL A 849 22.41 -26.55 -18.23
C VAL A 849 22.28 -25.39 -17.24
N VAL A 850 22.09 -25.71 -15.96
CA VAL A 850 22.05 -24.72 -14.86
C VAL A 850 22.71 -25.29 -13.62
N LYS A 851 23.67 -24.54 -13.05
CA LYS A 851 24.29 -24.84 -11.76
C LYS A 851 23.35 -24.48 -10.60
N ALA A 852 23.51 -25.17 -9.47
CA ALA A 852 22.85 -24.77 -8.24
C ALA A 852 23.11 -23.28 -7.90
N ASN A 853 22.11 -22.65 -7.31
CA ASN A 853 22.10 -21.24 -6.90
C ASN A 853 22.32 -20.23 -8.05
N HIS A 854 21.93 -20.58 -9.28
CA HIS A 854 21.93 -19.67 -10.42
C HIS A 854 20.53 -19.24 -10.83
N MET A 855 20.42 -17.98 -11.27
CA MET A 855 19.17 -17.40 -11.78
C MET A 855 18.81 -17.98 -13.14
N CYS A 856 17.54 -18.36 -13.27
CA CYS A 856 16.96 -18.87 -14.51
C CYS A 856 16.41 -17.72 -15.36
N THR A 857 17.15 -17.33 -16.40
CA THR A 857 16.68 -16.38 -17.43
C THR A 857 15.69 -17.05 -18.38
N PRO A 858 14.84 -16.32 -19.13
CA PRO A 858 13.87 -16.92 -20.07
C PRO A 858 14.49 -17.95 -21.04
N LYS A 859 15.68 -17.66 -21.59
CA LYS A 859 16.44 -18.59 -22.45
C LYS A 859 16.84 -19.88 -21.73
N ARG A 860 17.27 -19.78 -20.47
CA ARG A 860 17.64 -20.93 -19.62
C ARG A 860 16.42 -21.72 -19.17
N ALA A 861 15.29 -21.07 -18.87
CA ALA A 861 14.06 -21.74 -18.50
C ALA A 861 13.57 -22.68 -19.61
N ALA A 862 13.62 -22.22 -20.86
CA ALA A 862 13.30 -23.05 -22.03
C ALA A 862 14.27 -24.23 -22.18
N ALA A 863 15.57 -24.04 -21.91
CA ALA A 863 16.56 -25.12 -21.95
C ALA A 863 16.35 -26.16 -20.83
N VAL A 864 16.05 -25.71 -19.62
CA VAL A 864 15.77 -26.57 -18.46
C VAL A 864 14.56 -27.47 -18.73
N ILE A 865 13.49 -26.94 -19.33
CA ILE A 865 12.29 -27.73 -19.63
C ILE A 865 12.57 -28.82 -20.65
N LYS A 866 13.31 -28.51 -21.71
CA LYS A 866 13.70 -29.53 -22.70
C LYS A 866 14.44 -30.70 -22.04
N VAL A 867 15.29 -30.43 -21.05
CA VAL A 867 15.97 -31.48 -20.29
C VAL A 867 15.04 -32.22 -19.34
N LEU A 868 14.12 -31.52 -18.67
CA LEU A 868 13.13 -32.14 -17.78
C LEU A 868 12.17 -33.07 -18.52
N GLU A 869 11.73 -32.69 -19.72
CA GLU A 869 10.92 -33.52 -20.61
C GLU A 869 11.66 -34.82 -21.00
N LYS A 870 12.96 -34.73 -21.32
CA LYS A 870 13.80 -35.91 -21.57
C LYS A 870 13.92 -36.83 -20.35
N LEU A 871 14.03 -36.25 -19.15
CA LEU A 871 14.15 -36.98 -17.88
C LEU A 871 12.82 -37.55 -17.37
N GLY A 872 11.68 -37.20 -17.98
CA GLY A 872 10.35 -37.54 -17.48
C GLY A 872 10.04 -36.92 -16.12
N ARG A 873 10.67 -35.78 -15.79
CA ARG A 873 10.55 -35.11 -14.48
C ARG A 873 9.72 -33.83 -14.61
N ASN A 874 8.69 -33.70 -13.78
CA ASN A 874 7.78 -32.54 -13.79
C ASN A 874 8.02 -31.55 -12.63
N THR A 875 9.00 -31.83 -11.77
CA THR A 875 9.29 -31.02 -10.57
C THR A 875 10.69 -30.42 -10.61
N VAL A 876 10.86 -29.24 -9.99
CA VAL A 876 12.17 -28.58 -9.84
C VAL A 876 12.30 -27.97 -8.45
N LYS A 877 13.48 -28.08 -7.84
CA LYS A 877 13.80 -27.40 -6.57
C LYS A 877 14.23 -25.97 -6.81
N ILE A 878 13.45 -25.01 -6.34
CA ILE A 878 13.75 -23.57 -6.43
C ILE A 878 13.87 -22.92 -5.05
N ARG A 879 14.59 -21.79 -4.99
CA ARG A 879 14.55 -20.90 -3.82
C ARG A 879 13.29 -20.03 -3.88
N THR A 880 12.57 -19.94 -2.77
CA THR A 880 11.34 -19.15 -2.64
C THR A 880 11.42 -18.18 -1.48
N VAL A 881 10.54 -17.17 -1.47
CA VAL A 881 10.50 -16.20 -0.37
C VAL A 881 10.02 -16.87 0.92
N LEU A 882 9.15 -17.88 0.82
CA LEU A 882 8.58 -18.64 1.93
C LEU A 882 9.62 -19.41 2.76
N THR A 883 10.72 -19.82 2.13
CA THR A 883 11.78 -20.62 2.75
C THR A 883 13.01 -19.79 3.15
N CYS A 884 12.94 -18.47 2.99
CA CYS A 884 14.02 -17.54 3.29
C CYS A 884 14.29 -17.45 4.81
N LYS A 885 15.56 -17.51 5.20
CA LYS A 885 16.00 -17.51 6.62
C LYS A 885 16.39 -16.13 7.17
N CYS A 886 16.24 -15.04 6.42
CA CYS A 886 16.50 -13.69 6.95
C CYS A 886 15.44 -13.28 7.98
N HIS A 887 15.88 -12.80 9.16
CA HIS A 887 14.99 -12.26 10.21
C HIS A 887 14.24 -11.02 9.73
N ILE A 888 14.99 -10.06 9.17
CA ILE A 888 14.44 -8.78 8.73
C ILE A 888 14.42 -8.76 7.20
N GLY A 889 13.23 -9.00 6.62
CA GLY A 889 13.02 -8.94 5.18
C GLY A 889 13.36 -10.23 4.43
N VAL A 890 13.92 -10.10 3.24
CA VAL A 890 14.21 -11.21 2.32
C VAL A 890 15.63 -11.05 1.74
N CYS A 891 16.30 -12.15 1.39
CA CYS A 891 17.52 -12.05 0.58
C CYS A 891 17.22 -11.95 -0.92
N SER A 892 18.16 -11.37 -1.67
CA SER A 892 18.05 -11.20 -3.12
C SER A 892 17.82 -12.52 -3.86
N LYS A 893 18.57 -13.59 -3.52
CA LYS A 893 18.47 -14.88 -4.22
C LYS A 893 17.15 -15.64 -3.96
N CYS A 894 16.56 -15.54 -2.78
CA CYS A 894 15.25 -16.15 -2.50
C CYS A 894 14.10 -15.41 -3.21
N TYR A 895 14.26 -14.10 -3.48
CA TYR A 895 13.29 -13.32 -4.24
C TYR A 895 13.45 -13.53 -5.77
N GLY A 896 14.69 -13.51 -6.25
CA GLY A 896 15.03 -13.69 -7.65
C GLY A 896 15.15 -12.38 -8.44
N ALA A 897 14.62 -12.37 -9.66
CA ALA A 897 14.67 -11.23 -10.55
C ALA A 897 13.64 -10.15 -10.16
N ASN A 898 14.02 -8.88 -10.35
CA ASN A 898 13.12 -7.74 -10.37
C ASN A 898 12.35 -7.75 -11.70
N MET A 899 11.02 -7.90 -11.63
CA MET A 899 10.17 -7.98 -12.83
C MET A 899 10.14 -6.65 -13.61
N ALA A 900 10.44 -5.52 -12.95
CA ALA A 900 10.47 -4.22 -13.61
C ALA A 900 11.73 -3.98 -14.48
N THR A 901 12.82 -4.71 -14.23
CA THR A 901 14.10 -4.54 -14.96
C THR A 901 14.60 -5.81 -15.65
N GLY A 902 14.08 -6.98 -15.28
CA GLY A 902 14.56 -8.29 -15.75
C GLY A 902 15.89 -8.73 -15.12
N GLN A 903 16.48 -7.94 -14.23
CA GLN A 903 17.76 -8.20 -13.58
C GLN A 903 17.59 -8.76 -12.15
N PRO A 904 18.62 -9.36 -11.52
CA PRO A 904 18.56 -9.73 -10.11
C PRO A 904 18.17 -8.55 -9.22
N VAL A 905 17.34 -8.79 -8.20
CA VAL A 905 16.91 -7.71 -7.29
C VAL A 905 18.09 -7.16 -6.49
N GLN A 906 18.15 -5.84 -6.34
CA GLN A 906 19.20 -5.17 -5.58
C GLN A 906 18.84 -5.04 -4.10
N VAL A 907 19.87 -4.91 -3.25
CA VAL A 907 19.69 -4.67 -1.82
C VAL A 907 19.08 -3.28 -1.62
N GLY A 908 18.03 -3.19 -0.81
CA GLY A 908 17.27 -1.97 -0.57
C GLY A 908 15.96 -1.87 -1.33
N GLU A 909 15.68 -2.76 -2.29
CA GLU A 909 14.40 -2.74 -3.00
C GLU A 909 13.24 -3.07 -2.03
N ALA A 910 12.22 -2.21 -2.00
CA ALA A 910 11.03 -2.37 -1.16
C ALA A 910 10.03 -3.35 -1.80
N VAL A 911 10.45 -4.61 -1.93
CA VAL A 911 9.67 -5.66 -2.61
C VAL A 911 8.27 -5.81 -2.04
N GLY A 912 8.11 -5.67 -0.71
CA GLY A 912 6.83 -5.63 0.01
C GLY A 912 5.76 -4.78 -0.66
N ILE A 913 6.09 -3.51 -0.87
CA ILE A 913 5.20 -2.51 -1.48
C ILE A 913 4.88 -2.89 -2.93
N ILE A 914 5.89 -3.39 -3.68
CA ILE A 914 5.71 -3.80 -5.07
C ILE A 914 4.71 -4.95 -5.18
N ALA A 915 4.82 -5.97 -4.31
CA ALA A 915 3.88 -7.09 -4.31
C ALA A 915 2.46 -6.65 -3.93
N ALA A 916 2.32 -5.83 -2.89
CA ALA A 916 1.03 -5.32 -2.47
C ALA A 916 0.31 -4.54 -3.58
N GLN A 917 1.04 -3.67 -4.29
CA GLN A 917 0.52 -2.93 -5.45
C GLN A 917 0.21 -3.87 -6.62
N SER A 918 1.08 -4.84 -6.89
CA SER A 918 0.91 -5.79 -8.01
C SER A 918 -0.29 -6.73 -7.83
N ILE A 919 -0.72 -6.97 -6.59
CA ILE A 919 -1.95 -7.72 -6.27
C ILE A 919 -3.16 -6.78 -6.25
N GLY A 920 -2.99 -5.58 -5.68
CA GLY A 920 -4.06 -4.61 -5.47
C GLY A 920 -4.57 -3.94 -6.74
N GLU A 921 -3.66 -3.48 -7.61
CA GLU A 921 -4.00 -2.74 -8.83
C GLU A 921 -4.86 -3.55 -9.81
N PRO A 922 -4.54 -4.82 -10.11
CA PRO A 922 -5.43 -5.61 -10.94
C PRO A 922 -6.76 -5.88 -10.24
N GLY A 923 -6.77 -5.99 -8.90
CA GLY A 923 -8.01 -6.08 -8.12
C GLY A 923 -8.97 -4.91 -8.36
N THR A 924 -8.45 -3.68 -8.48
CA THR A 924 -9.24 -2.50 -8.88
C THR A 924 -9.69 -2.60 -10.34
N GLN A 925 -8.84 -3.07 -11.25
CA GLN A 925 -9.23 -3.28 -12.66
C GLN A 925 -10.35 -4.32 -12.80
N LEU A 926 -10.33 -5.41 -12.03
CA LEU A 926 -11.39 -6.43 -12.01
C LEU A 926 -12.75 -5.82 -11.66
N THR A 927 -12.77 -4.88 -10.70
CA THR A 927 -13.99 -4.16 -10.31
C THR A 927 -14.42 -3.08 -11.32
N MET A 928 -13.52 -2.62 -12.19
CA MET A 928 -13.87 -1.69 -13.27
C MET A 928 -14.38 -2.42 -14.52
N ARG A 929 -13.86 -3.62 -14.82
CA ARG A 929 -14.31 -4.42 -15.98
C ARG A 929 -15.76 -4.88 -15.89
N THR A 930 -16.35 -4.95 -14.69
CA THR A 930 -17.79 -5.20 -14.51
C THR A 930 -18.68 -4.17 -15.18
N PHE A 931 -18.15 -3.00 -15.58
CA PHE A 931 -18.90 -2.02 -16.38
C PHE A 931 -19.25 -2.57 -17.78
N HIS A 932 -18.35 -3.32 -18.42
CA HIS A 932 -18.53 -3.81 -19.78
C HIS A 932 -19.26 -5.17 -19.85
N SER A 933 -19.21 -5.96 -18.78
CA SER A 933 -19.91 -7.25 -18.67
C SER A 933 -21.20 -7.18 -17.85
N GLY A 934 -21.42 -6.08 -17.12
CA GLY A 934 -22.59 -5.86 -16.27
C GLY A 934 -23.87 -5.82 -17.09
N GLY A 935 -24.67 -6.89 -16.98
CA GLY A 935 -25.97 -7.00 -17.65
C GLY A 935 -26.13 -8.20 -18.57
N VAL A 936 -25.07 -8.96 -18.90
CA VAL A 936 -25.20 -10.20 -19.68
C VAL A 936 -25.23 -11.41 -18.74
N ALA A 937 -26.18 -12.32 -18.96
CA ALA A 937 -26.36 -13.53 -18.16
C ALA A 937 -25.13 -14.47 -18.21
N GLY A 938 -24.72 -15.03 -17.06
CA GLY A 938 -23.74 -16.12 -16.96
C GLY A 938 -22.44 -15.85 -16.20
N GLY A 939 -22.18 -14.61 -15.76
CA GLY A 939 -21.01 -14.29 -14.92
C GLY A 939 -21.41 -14.16 -13.45
N ASP A 940 -21.21 -15.20 -12.64
CA ASP A 940 -21.39 -15.08 -11.19
C ASP A 940 -20.29 -14.18 -10.60
N ILE A 941 -20.69 -12.96 -10.22
CA ILE A 941 -19.84 -11.86 -9.76
C ILE A 941 -19.15 -12.19 -8.42
N THR A 942 -19.62 -13.21 -7.71
CA THR A 942 -19.12 -13.62 -6.39
C THR A 942 -17.72 -14.25 -6.41
N GLN A 943 -17.21 -14.64 -7.59
CA GLN A 943 -15.93 -15.36 -7.72
C GLN A 943 -14.68 -14.45 -7.84
N GLY A 944 -14.82 -13.12 -7.88
CA GLY A 944 -13.71 -12.18 -8.07
C GLY A 944 -13.04 -11.69 -6.78
N LEU A 945 -12.94 -10.37 -6.62
CA LEU A 945 -12.26 -9.70 -5.50
C LEU A 945 -12.72 -10.16 -4.08
N PRO A 946 -14.02 -10.40 -3.81
CA PRO A 946 -14.44 -10.86 -2.48
C PRO A 946 -13.81 -12.20 -2.08
N ARG A 947 -13.56 -13.09 -3.04
CA ARG A 947 -12.89 -14.37 -2.80
C ARG A 947 -11.42 -14.16 -2.45
N VAL A 948 -10.73 -13.27 -3.14
CA VAL A 948 -9.34 -12.88 -2.83
C VAL A 948 -9.25 -12.26 -1.43
N GLU A 949 -10.19 -11.38 -1.07
CA GLU A 949 -10.25 -10.80 0.27
C GLU A 949 -10.50 -11.87 1.35
N GLU A 950 -11.42 -12.81 1.10
CA GLU A 950 -11.71 -13.92 2.02
C GLU A 950 -10.46 -14.78 2.30
N LEU A 951 -9.69 -15.08 1.24
CA LEU A 951 -8.42 -15.83 1.32
C LEU A 951 -7.37 -15.06 2.14
N PHE A 952 -7.09 -13.80 1.81
CA PHE A 952 -6.07 -13.02 2.53
C PHE A 952 -6.47 -12.63 3.95
N GLU A 953 -7.77 -12.55 4.27
CA GLU A 953 -8.23 -12.40 5.66
C GLU A 953 -8.29 -13.72 6.42
N ALA A 954 -7.92 -14.85 5.79
CA ALA A 954 -7.98 -16.20 6.34
C ALA A 954 -9.34 -16.49 7.00
N ARG A 955 -10.42 -16.03 6.37
CA ARG A 955 -11.80 -16.21 6.85
C ARG A 955 -12.26 -17.63 6.58
N ARG A 956 -13.21 -18.10 7.39
CA ARG A 956 -13.89 -19.38 7.12
C ARG A 956 -14.80 -19.20 5.90
N PRO A 957 -14.67 -20.04 4.86
CA PRO A 957 -15.50 -19.95 3.68
C PRO A 957 -16.96 -20.30 3.98
N LYS A 958 -17.89 -19.70 3.23
CA LYS A 958 -19.34 -19.98 3.38
C LYS A 958 -19.71 -21.39 2.94
N GLY A 959 -19.15 -21.86 1.82
CA GLY A 959 -19.29 -23.24 1.33
C GLY A 959 -18.09 -24.08 1.74
N LEU A 960 -17.99 -24.41 3.04
CA LEU A 960 -16.86 -25.14 3.61
C LEU A 960 -16.85 -26.59 3.11
N ALA A 961 -15.76 -26.98 2.44
CA ALA A 961 -15.48 -28.37 2.15
C ALA A 961 -14.93 -29.08 3.40
N ILE A 962 -15.44 -30.27 3.68
CA ILE A 962 -14.96 -31.11 4.78
C ILE A 962 -13.75 -31.90 4.27
N ILE A 963 -12.66 -31.89 5.03
CA ILE A 963 -11.44 -32.65 4.74
C ILE A 963 -11.27 -33.82 5.72
N ALA A 964 -10.67 -34.91 5.26
CA ALA A 964 -10.26 -36.02 6.11
C ALA A 964 -9.11 -35.58 7.04
N GLU A 965 -9.10 -35.99 8.30
CA GLU A 965 -8.02 -35.65 9.26
C GLU A 965 -6.90 -36.68 9.26
N PHE A 966 -7.22 -37.93 8.91
CA PHE A 966 -6.27 -39.03 8.75
C PHE A 966 -6.65 -39.85 7.53
N GLY A 967 -5.70 -40.63 7.00
CA GLY A 967 -5.90 -41.48 5.85
C GLY A 967 -6.66 -42.76 6.21
N GLY A 968 -7.41 -43.31 5.26
CA GLY A 968 -8.20 -44.52 5.52
C GLY A 968 -9.22 -44.82 4.43
N VAL A 969 -10.00 -45.89 4.64
CA VAL A 969 -11.06 -46.30 3.73
C VAL A 969 -12.36 -45.61 4.08
N VAL A 970 -13.02 -45.07 3.06
CA VAL A 970 -14.31 -44.39 3.16
C VAL A 970 -15.45 -45.39 3.23
N THR A 971 -16.36 -45.19 4.18
CA THR A 971 -17.68 -45.83 4.22
C THR A 971 -18.77 -44.77 4.27
N ILE A 972 -19.66 -44.75 3.29
CA ILE A 972 -20.76 -43.77 3.20
C ILE A 972 -22.03 -44.36 3.82
N LYS A 973 -22.58 -43.71 4.85
CA LYS A 973 -23.89 -44.06 5.44
C LYS A 973 -24.89 -42.96 5.18
N ASP A 974 -25.92 -43.25 4.38
CA ASP A 974 -27.05 -42.35 4.15
C ASP A 974 -28.25 -42.80 5.00
N THR A 975 -28.59 -42.02 6.03
CA THR A 975 -29.79 -42.24 6.87
C THR A 975 -30.85 -41.23 6.48
N LYS A 976 -32.16 -41.51 6.68
CA LYS A 976 -33.29 -40.60 6.32
C LYS A 976 -33.20 -39.14 6.83
N LYS A 977 -32.30 -38.82 7.76
CA LYS A 977 -32.09 -37.46 8.31
C LYS A 977 -30.63 -36.96 8.30
N LYS A 978 -29.63 -37.80 7.97
CA LYS A 978 -28.20 -37.44 8.02
C LYS A 978 -27.40 -38.28 7.03
N ARG A 979 -26.50 -37.61 6.28
CA ARG A 979 -25.43 -38.24 5.52
C ARG A 979 -24.14 -38.22 6.32
N GLU A 980 -23.50 -39.36 6.48
CA GLU A 980 -22.27 -39.51 7.24
C GLU A 980 -21.21 -40.21 6.39
N ILE A 981 -19.98 -39.71 6.42
CA ILE A 981 -18.80 -40.38 5.87
C ILE A 981 -17.96 -40.86 7.04
N ILE A 982 -17.67 -42.14 7.10
CA ILE A 982 -16.77 -42.74 8.08
C ILE A 982 -15.45 -43.03 7.37
N VAL A 983 -14.36 -42.47 7.88
CA VAL A 983 -13.00 -42.80 7.42
C VAL A 983 -12.38 -43.72 8.46
N THR A 984 -11.97 -44.92 8.05
CA THR A 984 -11.36 -45.92 8.94
C THR A 984 -9.92 -46.19 8.52
N ASP A 985 -8.98 -45.95 9.44
CA ASP A 985 -7.57 -46.28 9.24
C ASP A 985 -7.38 -47.80 9.33
N GLN A 986 -6.72 -48.39 8.32
CA GLN A 986 -6.48 -49.83 8.27
C GLN A 986 -5.37 -50.29 9.22
N GLU A 987 -4.42 -49.41 9.56
CA GLU A 987 -3.26 -49.78 10.41
C GLU A 987 -3.58 -49.63 11.90
N THR A 988 -4.25 -48.54 12.29
CA THR A 988 -4.54 -48.25 13.71
C THR A 988 -5.94 -48.67 14.15
N GLY A 989 -6.85 -49.00 13.22
CA GLY A 989 -8.26 -49.30 13.51
C GLY A 989 -9.09 -48.11 14.00
N ASN A 990 -8.54 -46.88 13.93
CA ASN A 990 -9.26 -45.68 14.33
C ASN A 990 -10.27 -45.29 13.24
N SER A 991 -11.52 -45.06 13.62
CA SER A 991 -12.57 -44.59 12.72
C SER A 991 -13.10 -43.23 13.16
N LYS A 992 -13.35 -42.34 12.19
CA LYS A 992 -13.90 -41.02 12.45
C LYS A 992 -15.05 -40.72 11.51
N THR A 993 -16.14 -40.27 12.11
CA THR A 993 -17.39 -39.95 11.41
C THR A 993 -17.51 -38.46 11.12
N TYR A 994 -17.69 -38.12 9.85
CA TYR A 994 -17.92 -36.77 9.34
C TYR A 994 -19.39 -36.60 8.96
N LEU A 995 -20.05 -35.61 9.55
CA LEU A 995 -21.44 -35.26 9.26
C LEU A 995 -21.53 -34.33 8.05
N ILE A 996 -22.25 -34.74 7.01
CA ILE A 996 -22.37 -33.99 5.75
C ILE A 996 -23.75 -33.34 5.65
N PRO A 997 -23.83 -32.02 5.46
CA PRO A 997 -25.09 -31.34 5.16
C PRO A 997 -25.68 -31.87 3.84
N TYR A 998 -27.00 -32.12 3.78
CA TYR A 998 -27.66 -32.65 2.58
C TYR A 998 -27.44 -31.86 1.29
N GLY A 999 -27.26 -30.54 1.40
CA GLY A 999 -26.98 -29.67 0.25
C GLY A 999 -25.55 -29.77 -0.31
N SER A 1000 -24.64 -30.47 0.38
CA SER A 1000 -23.25 -30.64 -0.06
C SER A 1000 -23.12 -31.87 -0.95
N ARG A 1001 -22.50 -31.70 -2.13
CA ARG A 1001 -22.20 -32.83 -3.02
C ARG A 1001 -20.96 -33.57 -2.50
N ILE A 1002 -21.04 -34.90 -2.47
CA ILE A 1002 -19.93 -35.76 -2.04
C ILE A 1002 -18.97 -35.96 -3.22
N LYS A 1003 -17.67 -35.80 -2.98
CA LYS A 1003 -16.62 -35.93 -4.00
C LYS A 1003 -16.03 -37.35 -4.05
N VAL A 1004 -16.07 -38.05 -2.92
CA VAL A 1004 -15.44 -39.37 -2.72
C VAL A 1004 -16.42 -40.52 -2.96
N ALA A 1005 -15.90 -41.67 -3.39
CA ALA A 1005 -16.68 -42.90 -3.58
C ALA A 1005 -16.61 -43.83 -2.36
N ASP A 1006 -17.63 -44.68 -2.19
CA ASP A 1006 -17.63 -45.71 -1.16
C ASP A 1006 -16.51 -46.73 -1.41
N GLY A 1007 -15.74 -47.07 -0.38
CA GLY A 1007 -14.55 -47.93 -0.50
C GLY A 1007 -13.28 -47.25 -1.04
N GLN A 1008 -13.32 -45.94 -1.32
CA GLN A 1008 -12.13 -45.20 -1.74
C GLN A 1008 -11.12 -45.06 -0.59
N VAL A 1009 -9.83 -45.27 -0.91
CA VAL A 1009 -8.72 -44.98 0.00
C VAL A 1009 -8.37 -43.50 -0.09
N LEU A 1010 -8.32 -42.82 1.05
CA LEU A 1010 -7.99 -41.39 1.16
C LEU A 1010 -6.69 -41.17 1.92
N GLU A 1011 -6.00 -40.09 1.60
CA GLU A 1011 -4.91 -39.55 2.41
C GLU A 1011 -5.43 -38.51 3.41
N ALA A 1012 -4.64 -38.27 4.46
CA ALA A 1012 -4.93 -37.22 5.42
C ALA A 1012 -5.02 -35.87 4.72
N GLY A 1013 -6.14 -35.16 4.85
CA GLY A 1013 -6.41 -33.85 4.26
C GLY A 1013 -7.07 -33.87 2.89
N ASP A 1014 -7.50 -35.04 2.39
CA ASP A 1014 -8.29 -35.13 1.17
C ASP A 1014 -9.71 -34.61 1.34
N VAL A 1015 -10.26 -34.05 0.26
CA VAL A 1015 -11.54 -33.33 0.28
C VAL A 1015 -12.70 -34.31 0.10
N LEU A 1016 -13.59 -34.37 1.11
CA LEU A 1016 -14.74 -35.27 1.14
C LEU A 1016 -15.96 -34.71 0.38
N THR A 1017 -16.16 -33.40 0.43
CA THR A 1017 -17.32 -32.70 -0.16
C THR A 1017 -16.90 -31.58 -1.10
N GLU A 1018 -17.70 -31.28 -2.11
CA GLU A 1018 -17.50 -30.11 -2.97
C GLU A 1018 -17.57 -28.80 -2.17
N GLY A 1019 -16.64 -27.88 -2.41
CA GLY A 1019 -16.58 -26.60 -1.72
C GLY A 1019 -15.17 -26.03 -1.59
N SER A 1020 -15.06 -24.94 -0.83
CA SER A 1020 -13.79 -24.28 -0.52
C SER A 1020 -13.16 -24.85 0.75
N ILE A 1021 -11.86 -25.10 0.72
CA ILE A 1021 -11.11 -25.59 1.87
C ILE A 1021 -10.86 -24.44 2.85
N ASN A 1022 -10.92 -24.72 4.15
CA ASN A 1022 -10.50 -23.77 5.17
C ASN A 1022 -8.98 -23.90 5.42
N PRO A 1023 -8.19 -22.82 5.20
CA PRO A 1023 -6.74 -22.85 5.42
C PRO A 1023 -6.33 -23.26 6.84
N HIS A 1024 -7.14 -22.94 7.86
CA HIS A 1024 -6.83 -23.30 9.26
C HIS A 1024 -6.94 -24.80 9.53
N ASP A 1025 -7.84 -25.49 8.84
CA ASP A 1025 -8.01 -26.93 9.01
C ASP A 1025 -6.92 -27.66 8.22
N LEU A 1026 -6.60 -27.15 7.02
CA LEU A 1026 -5.47 -27.65 6.22
C LEU A 1026 -4.13 -27.51 6.96
N LEU A 1027 -3.91 -26.40 7.67
CA LEU A 1027 -2.70 -26.17 8.48
C LEU A 1027 -2.51 -27.23 9.56
N LYS A 1028 -3.60 -27.66 10.19
CA LYS A 1028 -3.57 -28.65 11.27
C LYS A 1028 -3.30 -30.06 10.76
N VAL A 1029 -3.79 -30.39 9.56
CA VAL A 1029 -3.75 -31.75 9.01
C VAL A 1029 -2.50 -31.97 8.15
N LYS A 1030 -2.31 -31.19 7.08
CA LYS A 1030 -1.19 -31.36 6.12
C LYS A 1030 0.03 -30.47 6.43
N GLY A 1031 -0.07 -29.57 7.41
CA GLY A 1031 1.01 -28.68 7.82
C GLY A 1031 1.16 -27.43 6.94
N VAL A 1032 2.26 -26.70 7.16
CA VAL A 1032 2.50 -25.34 6.64
C VAL A 1032 2.64 -25.31 5.12
N ARG A 1033 3.37 -26.29 4.55
CA ARG A 1033 3.67 -26.35 3.11
C ARG A 1033 2.39 -26.47 2.29
N ALA A 1034 1.50 -27.37 2.67
CA ALA A 1034 0.22 -27.56 1.98
C ALA A 1034 -0.65 -26.29 1.98
N VAL A 1035 -0.62 -25.51 3.07
CA VAL A 1035 -1.35 -24.23 3.14
C VAL A 1035 -0.73 -23.18 2.24
N GLN A 1036 0.60 -23.10 2.17
CA GLN A 1036 1.29 -22.17 1.29
C GLN A 1036 0.96 -22.45 -0.18
N ASP A 1037 1.05 -23.71 -0.62
CA ASP A 1037 0.70 -24.12 -1.98
C ASP A 1037 -0.78 -23.88 -2.29
N TYR A 1038 -1.67 -24.23 -1.37
CA TYR A 1038 -3.10 -23.99 -1.52
C TYR A 1038 -3.41 -22.51 -1.72
N MET A 1039 -2.82 -21.64 -0.91
CA MET A 1039 -3.04 -20.19 -0.99
C MET A 1039 -2.54 -19.60 -2.31
N ILE A 1040 -1.35 -19.99 -2.78
CA ILE A 1040 -0.80 -19.52 -4.05
C ILE A 1040 -1.69 -19.98 -5.20
N ARG A 1041 -2.03 -21.28 -5.24
CA ARG A 1041 -2.83 -21.86 -6.32
C ARG A 1041 -4.22 -21.24 -6.42
N GLU A 1042 -4.93 -21.07 -5.30
CA GLU A 1042 -6.28 -20.50 -5.30
C GLU A 1042 -6.30 -19.03 -5.69
N VAL A 1043 -5.36 -18.22 -5.18
CA VAL A 1043 -5.27 -16.81 -5.56
C VAL A 1043 -4.92 -16.68 -7.04
N GLN A 1044 -3.93 -17.44 -7.52
CA GLN A 1044 -3.51 -17.44 -8.93
C GLN A 1044 -4.65 -17.85 -9.86
N ARG A 1045 -5.42 -18.88 -9.49
CA ARG A 1045 -6.60 -19.33 -10.22
C ARG A 1045 -7.63 -18.20 -10.38
N VAL A 1046 -7.94 -17.47 -9.31
CA VAL A 1046 -8.93 -16.38 -9.37
C VAL A 1046 -8.48 -15.25 -10.31
N TYR A 1047 -7.20 -14.87 -10.28
CA TYR A 1047 -6.67 -13.83 -11.19
C TYR A 1047 -6.63 -14.30 -12.65
N ARG A 1048 -6.18 -15.53 -12.91
CA ARG A 1048 -6.10 -16.10 -14.27
C ARG A 1048 -7.47 -16.32 -14.90
N LEU A 1049 -8.47 -16.79 -14.13
CA LEU A 1049 -9.87 -16.91 -14.58
C LEU A 1049 -10.45 -15.58 -15.08
N GLN A 1050 -9.90 -14.45 -14.60
CA GLN A 1050 -10.31 -13.11 -15.01
C GLN A 1050 -9.38 -12.48 -16.07
N GLY A 1051 -8.43 -13.26 -16.61
CA GLY A 1051 -7.48 -12.83 -17.63
C GLY A 1051 -6.45 -11.81 -17.11
N VAL A 1052 -6.07 -11.90 -15.84
CA VAL A 1052 -5.00 -11.11 -15.23
C VAL A 1052 -3.83 -12.05 -14.89
N GLU A 1053 -2.63 -11.66 -15.32
CA GLU A 1053 -1.39 -12.39 -15.06
C GLU A 1053 -0.63 -11.70 -13.93
N ILE A 1054 -0.27 -12.46 -12.90
CA ILE A 1054 0.52 -12.01 -11.75
C ILE A 1054 1.58 -13.07 -11.46
N ASN A 1055 2.79 -12.65 -11.12
CA ASN A 1055 3.85 -13.56 -10.72
C ASN A 1055 3.61 -14.11 -9.29
N ASP A 1056 3.81 -15.41 -9.10
CA ASP A 1056 3.59 -16.11 -7.82
C ASP A 1056 4.41 -15.55 -6.65
N LYS A 1057 5.58 -14.94 -6.91
CA LYS A 1057 6.45 -14.33 -5.90
C LYS A 1057 5.75 -13.26 -5.05
N HIS A 1058 4.83 -12.51 -5.67
CA HIS A 1058 4.11 -11.44 -4.98
C HIS A 1058 3.12 -12.03 -3.97
N ILE A 1059 2.48 -13.16 -4.33
CA ILE A 1059 1.57 -13.88 -3.44
C ILE A 1059 2.35 -14.57 -2.31
N GLU A 1060 3.48 -15.21 -2.63
CA GLU A 1060 4.38 -15.83 -1.64
C GLU A 1060 4.75 -14.87 -0.52
N MET A 1061 5.06 -13.62 -0.86
CA MET A 1061 5.43 -12.62 0.14
C MET A 1061 4.31 -12.30 1.13
N ILE A 1062 3.07 -12.18 0.65
CA ILE A 1062 1.93 -11.92 1.52
C ILE A 1062 1.65 -13.15 2.39
N VAL A 1063 1.71 -14.35 1.80
CA VAL A 1063 1.54 -15.62 2.53
C VAL A 1063 2.61 -15.80 3.61
N ARG A 1064 3.86 -15.39 3.34
CA ARG A 1064 4.94 -15.38 4.36
C ARG A 1064 4.56 -14.54 5.58
N GLN A 1065 3.97 -13.36 5.37
CA GLN A 1065 3.53 -12.50 6.48
C GLN A 1065 2.34 -13.08 7.25
N MET A 1066 1.43 -13.77 6.57
CA MET A 1066 0.29 -14.43 7.20
C MET A 1066 0.71 -15.59 8.13
N LEU A 1067 1.84 -16.25 7.84
CA LEU A 1067 2.37 -17.39 8.59
C LEU A 1067 3.59 -17.01 9.45
N LYS A 1068 3.89 -15.72 9.65
CA LYS A 1068 5.10 -15.28 10.36
C LYS A 1068 5.13 -15.67 11.85
N LYS A 1069 3.97 -15.85 12.47
CA LYS A 1069 3.83 -16.00 13.93
C LYS A 1069 3.66 -17.46 14.36
N ILE A 1070 4.32 -17.82 15.45
CA ILE A 1070 4.14 -19.06 16.20
C ILE A 1070 3.58 -18.75 17.57
N ARG A 1071 2.60 -19.55 18.02
CA ARG A 1071 2.02 -19.43 19.35
C ARG A 1071 2.62 -20.50 20.25
N VAL A 1072 3.30 -20.09 21.31
CA VAL A 1072 3.88 -21.00 22.30
C VAL A 1072 2.74 -21.67 23.08
N GLU A 1073 2.71 -23.01 23.12
CA GLU A 1073 1.76 -23.78 23.92
C GLU A 1073 2.38 -24.13 25.28
N GLU A 1074 3.63 -24.60 25.25
CA GLU A 1074 4.40 -24.95 26.43
C GLU A 1074 5.76 -24.26 26.37
N SER A 1075 6.14 -23.61 27.47
CA SER A 1075 7.35 -22.80 27.52
C SER A 1075 8.63 -23.59 27.70
N GLY A 1076 8.55 -24.85 28.15
CA GLY A 1076 9.74 -25.59 28.60
C GLY A 1076 10.53 -24.76 29.61
N ASP A 1077 11.84 -24.70 29.42
CA ASP A 1077 12.78 -23.86 30.21
C ASP A 1077 13.05 -22.49 29.57
N SER A 1078 12.23 -22.07 28.59
CA SER A 1078 12.38 -20.76 27.95
C SER A 1078 11.81 -19.62 28.80
N ASP A 1079 12.33 -18.41 28.60
CA ASP A 1079 11.84 -17.18 29.26
C ASP A 1079 10.49 -16.69 28.71
N VAL A 1080 9.87 -17.41 27.78
CA VAL A 1080 8.64 -17.00 27.08
C VAL A 1080 7.42 -17.57 27.79
N LEU A 1081 6.36 -16.79 27.95
CA LEU A 1081 5.12 -17.26 28.58
C LEU A 1081 4.25 -18.10 27.63
N PRO A 1082 3.51 -19.10 28.14
CA PRO A 1082 2.54 -19.86 27.35
C PRO A 1082 1.46 -18.96 26.76
N GLY A 1083 1.20 -19.09 25.47
CA GLY A 1083 0.19 -18.36 24.73
C GLY A 1083 0.67 -17.06 24.07
N VAL A 1084 1.91 -16.64 24.30
CA VAL A 1084 2.55 -15.51 23.58
C VAL A 1084 2.80 -15.92 22.14
N SER A 1085 2.60 -14.96 21.23
CA SER A 1085 2.93 -15.11 19.82
C SER A 1085 4.26 -14.45 19.53
N MET A 1086 5.20 -15.18 18.94
CA MET A 1086 6.51 -14.67 18.50
C MET A 1086 6.77 -15.00 17.04
N ASP A 1087 7.81 -14.44 16.45
CA ASP A 1087 8.19 -14.77 15.08
C ASP A 1087 8.81 -16.18 15.01
N VAL A 1088 8.50 -16.91 13.94
CA VAL A 1088 8.92 -18.32 13.77
C VAL A 1088 10.44 -18.48 13.76
N LEU A 1089 11.17 -17.54 13.15
CA LEU A 1089 12.63 -17.61 13.09
C LEU A 1089 13.25 -17.43 14.47
N ASP A 1090 12.79 -16.43 15.22
CA ASP A 1090 13.29 -16.15 16.58
C ASP A 1090 12.97 -17.31 17.55
N PHE A 1091 11.79 -17.94 17.41
CA PHE A 1091 11.43 -19.14 18.18
C PHE A 1091 12.33 -20.33 17.86
N ASN A 1092 12.64 -20.55 16.58
CA ASN A 1092 13.50 -21.67 16.17
C ASN A 1092 14.92 -21.47 16.70
N GLU A 1093 15.48 -20.26 16.60
CA GLU A 1093 16.82 -19.97 17.12
C GLU A 1093 16.89 -20.06 18.64
N MET A 1094 15.89 -19.56 19.36
CA MET A 1094 15.78 -19.73 20.81
C MET A 1094 15.77 -21.22 21.20
N ASN A 1095 15.04 -22.06 20.47
CA ASN A 1095 15.02 -23.50 20.73
C ASN A 1095 16.35 -24.18 20.37
N GLU A 1096 17.01 -23.77 19.28
CA GLU A 1096 18.35 -24.24 18.94
C GLU A 1096 19.36 -23.92 20.07
N GLU A 1097 19.29 -22.71 20.64
CA GLU A 1097 20.12 -22.30 21.80
C GLU A 1097 19.80 -23.10 23.07
N LEU A 1098 18.52 -23.34 23.37
CA LEU A 1098 18.11 -24.15 24.53
C LEU A 1098 18.58 -25.60 24.40
N ILE A 1099 18.47 -26.19 23.21
CA ILE A 1099 18.96 -27.54 22.91
C ILE A 1099 20.49 -27.59 23.04
N ALA A 1100 21.20 -26.58 22.53
CA ALA A 1100 22.66 -26.47 22.69
C ALA A 1100 23.08 -26.34 24.17
N ALA A 1101 22.24 -25.72 25.00
CA ALA A 1101 22.42 -25.62 26.45
C ALA A 1101 21.92 -26.84 27.24
N GLY A 1102 21.36 -27.86 26.57
CA GLY A 1102 20.83 -29.08 27.21
C GLY A 1102 19.52 -28.89 28.00
N LYS A 1103 18.80 -27.79 27.77
CA LYS A 1103 17.52 -27.46 28.43
C LYS A 1103 16.32 -27.98 27.62
N GLN A 1104 15.14 -28.04 28.25
CA GLN A 1104 13.91 -28.41 27.53
C GLN A 1104 13.47 -27.27 26.58
N PRO A 1105 13.36 -27.52 25.27
CA PRO A 1105 12.90 -26.52 24.30
C PRO A 1105 11.42 -26.18 24.50
N ALA A 1106 11.01 -25.01 24.02
CA ALA A 1106 9.61 -24.61 24.03
C ALA A 1106 8.83 -25.32 22.90
N GLU A 1107 7.58 -25.68 23.16
CA GLU A 1107 6.66 -26.21 22.16
C GLU A 1107 5.69 -25.14 21.67
N GLY A 1108 5.54 -25.02 20.35
CA GLY A 1108 4.68 -24.00 19.74
C GLY A 1108 3.99 -24.49 18.48
N LYS A 1109 2.79 -23.97 18.22
CA LYS A 1109 2.05 -24.22 16.97
C LYS A 1109 2.02 -22.97 16.11
N GLN A 1110 2.45 -23.11 14.86
CA GLN A 1110 2.41 -22.01 13.89
C GLN A 1110 0.96 -21.63 13.59
N VAL A 1111 0.66 -20.34 13.57
CA VAL A 1111 -0.70 -19.83 13.39
C VAL A 1111 -0.79 -18.98 12.13
N MET A 1112 -1.85 -19.19 11.36
CA MET A 1112 -2.18 -18.34 10.22
C MET A 1112 -3.02 -17.14 10.68
N LEU A 1113 -2.55 -15.94 10.39
CA LEU A 1113 -3.28 -14.70 10.67
C LEU A 1113 -3.75 -14.08 9.36
N GLY A 1114 -4.99 -13.56 9.35
CA GLY A 1114 -5.45 -12.70 8.26
C GLY A 1114 -4.64 -11.40 8.20
N ILE A 1115 -4.50 -10.80 7.01
CA ILE A 1115 -3.65 -9.63 6.78
C ILE A 1115 -3.94 -8.45 7.74
N THR A 1116 -5.21 -8.21 8.11
CA THR A 1116 -5.57 -7.15 9.05
C THR A 1116 -5.04 -7.43 10.46
N LYS A 1117 -5.10 -8.69 10.92
CA LYS A 1117 -4.57 -9.10 12.23
C LYS A 1117 -3.05 -9.12 12.24
N ALA A 1118 -2.43 -9.59 11.15
CA ALA A 1118 -0.98 -9.60 11.00
C ALA A 1118 -0.41 -8.17 11.03
N SER A 1119 -1.07 -7.20 10.37
CA SER A 1119 -0.64 -5.79 10.37
C SER A 1119 -0.68 -5.14 11.76
N LEU A 1120 -1.62 -5.55 12.62
CA LEU A 1120 -1.72 -5.07 14.00
C LEU A 1120 -0.73 -5.77 14.96
N ALA A 1121 -0.25 -6.96 14.59
CA ALA A 1121 0.71 -7.75 15.37
C ALA A 1121 2.18 -7.43 15.01
N THR A 1122 2.42 -6.24 14.46
CA THR A 1122 3.75 -5.71 14.15
C THR A 1122 4.45 -5.22 15.42
N ASP A 1123 5.79 -5.24 15.42
CA ASP A 1123 6.57 -4.88 16.61
C ASP A 1123 6.58 -3.36 16.83
N SER A 1124 6.57 -2.56 15.75
CA SER A 1124 6.42 -1.11 15.80
C SER A 1124 4.99 -0.70 16.20
N PHE A 1125 4.87 -0.04 17.36
CA PHE A 1125 3.62 0.53 17.78
C PHE A 1125 3.22 1.77 16.95
N LEU A 1126 4.17 2.51 16.36
CA LEU A 1126 3.87 3.66 15.51
C LEU A 1126 3.21 3.23 14.20
N SER A 1127 3.73 2.18 13.57
CA SER A 1127 3.12 1.62 12.36
C SER A 1127 1.74 1.05 12.65
N ALA A 1128 1.59 0.22 13.69
CA ALA A 1128 0.31 -0.36 14.09
C ALA A 1128 -0.74 0.72 14.44
N ALA A 1129 -0.35 1.78 15.17
CA ALA A 1129 -1.24 2.85 15.60
C ALA A 1129 -1.77 3.71 14.43
N SER A 1130 -0.99 3.84 13.36
CA SER A 1130 -1.38 4.55 12.14
C SER A 1130 -2.42 3.78 11.30
N PHE A 1131 -2.42 2.44 11.43
CA PHE A 1131 -3.33 1.56 10.73
C PHE A 1131 -4.71 1.57 11.37
N GLN A 1132 -4.97 0.83 12.44
CA GLN A 1132 -6.30 0.75 13.07
C GLN A 1132 -6.19 0.63 14.59
N GLU A 1133 -7.30 0.86 15.30
CA GLU A 1133 -7.38 0.73 16.76
C GLU A 1133 -6.28 1.51 17.52
N THR A 1134 -5.94 2.73 17.07
CA THR A 1134 -4.85 3.58 17.59
C THR A 1134 -4.80 3.62 19.12
N THR A 1135 -5.95 3.78 19.79
CA THR A 1135 -6.02 3.85 21.26
C THR A 1135 -5.61 2.54 21.93
N LYS A 1136 -6.02 1.39 21.40
CA LYS A 1136 -5.66 0.07 21.94
C LYS A 1136 -4.17 -0.20 21.80
N VAL A 1137 -3.61 0.06 20.61
CA VAL A 1137 -2.18 -0.12 20.33
C VAL A 1137 -1.33 0.77 21.25
N LEU A 1138 -1.66 2.06 21.39
CA LEU A 1138 -0.92 2.97 22.25
C LEU A 1138 -1.02 2.59 23.74
N THR A 1139 -2.19 2.14 24.21
CA THR A 1139 -2.33 1.71 25.61
C THR A 1139 -1.50 0.48 25.94
N GLU A 1140 -1.42 -0.47 25.03
CA GLU A 1140 -0.63 -1.69 25.22
C GLU A 1140 0.86 -1.38 25.16
N ALA A 1141 1.29 -0.56 24.20
CA ALA A 1141 2.68 -0.12 24.09
C ALA A 1141 3.14 0.68 25.33
N ALA A 1142 2.29 1.56 25.87
CA ALA A 1142 2.60 2.36 27.06
C ALA A 1142 2.78 1.51 28.32
N ILE A 1143 1.95 0.48 28.52
CA ILE A 1143 2.08 -0.44 29.66
C ILE A 1143 3.35 -1.28 29.54
N ASN A 1144 3.61 -1.81 28.36
CA ASN A 1144 4.79 -2.64 28.09
C ASN A 1144 6.09 -1.81 28.05
N GLY A 1145 6.01 -0.47 28.08
CA GLY A 1145 7.19 0.38 27.99
C GLY A 1145 7.94 0.26 26.66
N LYS A 1146 7.23 -0.08 25.56
CA LYS A 1146 7.83 -0.50 24.29
C LYS A 1146 8.80 0.54 23.72
N VAL A 1147 9.88 0.04 23.14
CA VAL A 1147 10.86 0.82 22.37
C VAL A 1147 10.70 0.45 20.90
N ASP A 1148 10.58 1.46 20.05
CA ASP A 1148 10.50 1.34 18.60
C ASP A 1148 11.81 1.80 17.96
N HIS A 1149 12.49 0.88 17.27
CA HIS A 1149 13.80 1.09 16.65
C HIS A 1149 13.74 1.66 15.23
N LEU A 1150 12.55 2.04 14.73
CA LEU A 1150 12.39 2.74 13.45
C LEU A 1150 12.99 1.98 12.25
N ILE A 1151 12.82 0.65 12.23
CA ILE A 1151 13.39 -0.22 11.19
C ILE A 1151 12.53 -0.23 9.91
N GLY A 1152 11.22 0.02 10.05
CA GLY A 1152 10.25 -0.02 8.96
C GLY A 1152 10.21 1.28 8.14
N LEU A 1153 9.37 1.28 7.10
CA LEU A 1153 9.21 2.43 6.22
C LEU A 1153 8.31 3.52 6.85
N LYS A 1154 7.20 3.10 7.44
CA LYS A 1154 6.12 4.01 7.83
C LYS A 1154 6.50 4.89 9.03
N GLU A 1155 7.25 4.34 9.98
CA GLU A 1155 7.72 5.06 11.17
C GLU A 1155 8.63 6.21 10.74
N ASN A 1156 9.56 5.94 9.81
CA ASN A 1156 10.48 6.95 9.28
C ASN A 1156 9.74 8.05 8.50
N VAL A 1157 8.72 7.69 7.70
CA VAL A 1157 7.87 8.68 7.00
C VAL A 1157 7.10 9.56 8.00
N ILE A 1158 6.52 8.97 9.05
CA ILE A 1158 5.77 9.71 10.08
C ILE A 1158 6.68 10.72 10.79
N ILE A 1159 7.90 10.32 11.10
CA ILE A 1159 8.89 11.15 11.81
C ILE A 1159 9.54 12.19 10.88
N GLY A 1160 9.61 11.92 9.58
CA GLY A 1160 10.30 12.76 8.60
C GLY A 1160 11.79 12.41 8.44
N LYS A 1161 12.17 11.15 8.67
CA LYS A 1161 13.49 10.63 8.36
C LYS A 1161 13.51 9.94 6.99
N LEU A 1162 14.71 9.80 6.43
CA LEU A 1162 14.93 8.97 5.24
C LEU A 1162 14.52 7.53 5.55
N ILE A 1163 13.77 6.92 4.63
CA ILE A 1163 13.34 5.54 4.76
C ILE A 1163 14.54 4.58 4.64
N PRO A 1164 14.57 3.46 5.38
CA PRO A 1164 15.66 2.50 5.35
C PRO A 1164 15.57 1.53 4.16
N ALA A 1165 15.17 2.03 3.00
CA ALA A 1165 15.05 1.35 1.71
C ALA A 1165 15.56 2.27 0.57
N GLY A 1166 15.88 1.68 -0.58
CA GLY A 1166 16.49 2.38 -1.71
C GLY A 1166 17.77 3.11 -1.30
N THR A 1167 17.93 4.34 -1.79
CA THR A 1167 19.05 5.25 -1.50
C THR A 1167 19.18 5.62 -0.02
N GLY A 1168 18.11 5.51 0.77
CA GLY A 1168 18.10 5.84 2.20
C GLY A 1168 18.76 4.81 3.11
N MET A 1169 19.15 3.63 2.60
CA MET A 1169 19.86 2.63 3.40
C MET A 1169 21.24 3.13 3.87
N LYS A 1170 21.59 2.81 5.12
CA LYS A 1170 22.92 3.12 5.72
C LYS A 1170 24.08 2.59 4.85
N ARG A 1171 23.89 1.45 4.16
CA ARG A 1171 24.87 0.86 3.24
C ARG A 1171 25.29 1.80 2.12
N TYR A 1172 24.35 2.54 1.53
CA TYR A 1172 24.63 3.46 0.44
C TYR A 1172 25.08 4.84 0.93
N ARG A 1173 24.57 5.26 2.09
CA ARG A 1173 24.92 6.56 2.70
C ARG A 1173 26.33 6.62 3.26
N ASN A 1174 26.86 5.50 3.76
CA ASN A 1174 28.18 5.43 4.40
C ASN A 1174 29.30 5.07 3.42
N ILE A 1175 29.02 5.04 2.11
CA ILE A 1175 30.06 4.79 1.10
C ILE A 1175 31.00 5.99 1.11
N LYS A 1176 32.21 5.79 1.64
CA LYS A 1176 33.31 6.71 1.42
C LYS A 1176 33.88 6.39 0.05
N LEU A 1177 33.65 7.27 -0.92
CA LEU A 1177 34.41 7.20 -2.17
C LEU A 1177 35.88 7.43 -1.80
N SER A 1178 36.73 6.45 -2.07
CA SER A 1178 38.17 6.72 -2.19
C SER A 1178 38.37 7.46 -3.50
N THR A 1179 37.85 8.69 -3.59
CA THR A 1179 38.49 9.67 -4.43
C THR A 1179 39.85 9.84 -3.81
N GLY A 1180 40.87 9.22 -4.42
CA GLY A 1180 42.23 9.64 -4.18
C GLY A 1180 42.21 11.14 -4.35
N GLU A 1181 42.31 11.86 -3.25
CA GLU A 1181 42.81 13.22 -3.30
C GLU A 1181 44.09 13.08 -4.10
N ILE A 1182 44.07 13.58 -5.33
CA ILE A 1182 45.24 14.30 -5.81
C ILE A 1182 45.35 15.39 -4.75
N GLU A 1183 46.06 15.07 -3.66
CA GLU A 1183 46.64 16.07 -2.80
C GLU A 1183 47.35 16.98 -3.79
N GLU A 1184 46.78 18.16 -4.03
CA GLU A 1184 47.55 19.27 -4.53
C GLU A 1184 48.72 19.35 -3.55
N LYS A 1185 49.86 18.80 -3.99
CA LYS A 1185 51.15 19.03 -3.37
C LYS A 1185 51.26 20.54 -3.28
N LYS A 1186 50.95 21.09 -2.10
CA LYS A 1186 51.55 22.34 -1.65
C LYS A 1186 53.03 22.18 -1.98
N PRO A 1187 53.65 23.12 -2.73
CA PRO A 1187 55.06 23.01 -3.01
C PRO A 1187 55.76 22.91 -1.65
N GLU A 1188 56.37 21.76 -1.41
CA GLU A 1188 57.27 21.54 -0.29
C GLU A 1188 58.31 22.65 -0.38
N GLN A 1189 58.27 23.57 0.59
CA GLN A 1189 59.38 24.47 0.83
C GLN A 1189 60.61 23.60 1.05
N GLU A 1190 61.58 23.77 0.15
CA GLU A 1190 62.89 23.14 0.23
C GLU A 1190 63.45 23.30 1.65
N ALA A 1191 63.64 22.17 2.33
CA ALA A 1191 64.44 22.14 3.55
C ALA A 1191 65.90 22.46 3.18
N PRO A 1192 66.54 23.43 3.86
CA PRO A 1192 67.92 23.78 3.57
C PRO A 1192 68.86 22.68 4.06
N VAL A 1193 69.88 22.41 3.25
CA VAL A 1193 70.99 21.51 3.54
C VAL A 1193 71.81 22.07 4.72
N ALA A 1194 72.17 21.19 5.64
CA ALA A 1194 72.98 21.48 6.81
C ALA A 1194 74.42 21.88 6.43
N GLU A 1195 74.92 22.95 7.03
CA GLU A 1195 76.33 23.15 7.37
C GLU A 1195 76.43 24.01 8.65
N GLU A 1196 77.49 23.76 9.40
CA GLU A 1196 77.73 23.94 10.85
C GLU A 1196 78.06 25.40 11.31
N PRO A 1197 78.26 25.67 12.62
CA PRO A 1197 77.76 26.85 13.33
C PRO A 1197 78.77 28.01 13.47
N GLN A 1198 78.27 29.24 13.65
CA GLN A 1198 79.00 30.31 14.34
C GLN A 1198 78.11 31.47 14.83
N GLU A 1199 78.18 31.68 16.15
CA GLU A 1199 78.25 32.94 16.92
C GLU A 1199 77.18 34.05 16.82
N GLU A 1200 76.59 34.29 18.01
CA GLU A 1200 76.21 35.55 18.68
C GLU A 1200 76.15 36.86 17.87
N THR A 1201 75.04 37.61 17.97
CA THR A 1201 74.93 38.81 18.84
C THR A 1201 73.64 39.61 18.56
N ASP A 1202 73.09 40.13 19.66
CA ASP A 1202 72.38 41.41 19.83
C ASP A 1202 71.00 41.68 19.17
N ALA A 1203 70.05 41.86 20.07
CA ALA A 1203 68.82 42.65 19.93
C ALA A 1203 69.17 44.18 19.88
N PRO A 1204 68.25 45.16 20.06
CA PRO A 1204 66.79 45.15 20.19
C PRO A 1204 66.09 46.40 19.53
N LEU A 1205 64.83 46.66 19.94
CA LEU A 1205 64.13 47.97 20.08
C LEU A 1205 63.39 48.52 18.83
N GLU A 1206 62.04 48.64 18.89
CA GLU A 1206 61.22 49.80 19.32
C GLU A 1206 60.89 50.72 18.13
N GLU A 1207 59.79 51.47 18.02
CA GLU A 1207 58.69 51.93 18.88
C GLU A 1207 57.62 52.48 17.90
N ALA A 1208 56.32 52.37 18.17
CA ALA A 1208 55.42 53.45 18.63
C ALA A 1208 55.20 54.59 17.59
N ASP A 1209 54.09 55.31 17.47
CA ASP A 1209 52.93 55.57 18.32
C ASP A 1209 51.98 56.44 17.43
N LYS A 1210 50.67 56.25 17.44
CA LYS A 1210 49.65 57.14 18.07
C LYS A 1210 48.94 58.22 17.22
N ILE A 1211 47.64 58.29 17.55
CA ILE A 1211 46.74 59.46 17.79
C ILE A 1211 45.75 59.88 16.69
N ILE A 1212 44.43 59.64 16.81
CA ILE A 1212 43.26 60.17 17.62
C ILE A 1212 42.52 61.37 16.95
N LEU A 1213 41.16 61.30 17.03
CA LEU A 1213 40.14 62.36 17.26
C LEU A 1213 39.25 62.63 16.02
N ASN A 1214 37.93 62.87 16.07
CA ASN A 1214 36.87 62.87 17.09
C ASN A 1214 35.50 63.05 16.36
N GLU A 1215 34.41 62.49 16.89
CA GLU A 1215 33.19 63.13 17.44
C GLU A 1215 32.15 63.75 16.46
N ASP A 1216 30.93 63.23 16.63
CA ASP A 1216 29.62 63.89 16.83
C ASP A 1216 28.81 64.58 15.72
N ASP A 1217 27.51 64.25 15.80
CA ASP A 1217 26.29 65.07 15.57
C ASP A 1217 25.97 65.51 14.12
N THR A 1218 24.73 65.57 13.62
CA THR A 1218 23.36 65.55 14.17
C THR A 1218 22.36 65.51 12.99
N GLN A 1219 21.10 65.06 13.26
CA GLN A 1219 19.81 65.55 12.69
C GLN A 1219 19.55 65.39 11.16
N ASP A 1220 18.35 65.32 10.61
CA ASP A 1220 16.94 65.02 10.95
C ASP A 1220 16.18 65.14 9.59
N VAL A 1221 14.90 64.74 9.58
CA VAL A 1221 13.82 65.21 8.69
C VAL A 1221 13.54 64.45 7.36
N ASP A 1222 12.34 63.82 7.35
CA ASP A 1222 11.25 63.66 6.34
C ASP A 1222 11.60 63.47 4.85
N GLU A 1223 10.93 62.62 4.05
CA GLU A 1223 9.52 62.19 3.98
C GLU A 1223 9.33 60.68 3.71
#